data_AF-A0A6C0J6B5-F1
#
_entry.id   AF-A0A6C0J6B5-F1
#
_cell.length_a   1.000
_cell.length_b   1.000
_cell.length_c   1.000
_cell.angle_alpha   90.00
_cell.angle_beta   90.00
_cell.angle_gamma   90.00
#
_symmetry.space_group_name_H-M   'P 1'
#
loop_
_entity.id
_entity.type
_entity.pdbx_description
1 polymer ?
#
loop_
_entity_poly.entity_id
_entity_poly.type
_entity_poly.pdbx_seq_one_letter_code
_entity_poly.pdbx_strand_id
1 'polypeptide(L)'
;MILNLIFSFFLSQNNSNLILGERGCGLGPEDLFFINSNSDFNQIQNCSTINGSVFINGDYHINSLTPMKNIETINGYLVIYDSHILKSLKGLHNLREVRAYNPYLLEYGVTIKYNNYYEDNSSGLCFSDLINWDKITNKSIIVSNNRLDCPECHFECDSCFGPGRLLCQTCINYKSGDSCVDICPNGTNIKGNICEELNPIENIELSFVLEKDDEVLISWEHPKVPNGFILDYKLFRDGLEIFRSYYNNDGYYANDYLENKYLDKIPFLDTNYSYRIYYSNSNNSLISDNQYNFIYNRQPHNIENLEVFNITNESCILKWFYKNSVLEPIFEYSLNSYTDKSYTDKSYIDKSYIDKNNNWYSFHLNNLLPYNNYIFSLRAKYLFLGNITNLGNITNLGNITFIEIITNVGIPPIPIAPIIYNNLLTWYKVDDINGPIIFYIVNMNDIEIYNGSYLENGLDLNNFTNTNINYYFKIQAFTSHNLKSSSSPSELYLLTTETTETTETTETTETTETTTETTETTETTETTLIEFYSNSVNKYNWTYIIIISCIVFVIIIFLIIICNKHKVNIIRPVAYQHDNPIYQHDNNPIYQHDNNPIYHDNKIYSGNELDACRIINNGLYNSINKNNSINKNNSINKNNSKNKNNSINKNNSKNKNNSINKNNNKNNFDEESYGFNRDSNEYVHSDSIEYLEILDNSDLNTFEPTTTKRRGPDLNENLKNNTGYQNTAKRKMNLMDELKLKIPKMYPRNMMTDL
;
A
#
# COMPACT_ATOMS: atom_id res chain seq x y z
N MET A 1 -1.71 71.64 11.11
CA MET A 1 -2.66 71.65 12.24
C MET A 1 -3.33 70.28 12.31
N ILE A 2 -2.48 69.27 12.48
CA ILE A 2 -2.73 67.83 12.47
C ILE A 2 -1.98 67.36 13.71
N LEU A 3 -2.65 67.36 14.85
CA LEU A 3 -2.29 66.77 16.14
C LEU A 3 -3.40 67.19 17.11
N ASN A 4 -4.45 66.36 17.26
CA ASN A 4 -5.43 66.34 18.38
C ASN A 4 -6.71 65.53 18.09
N LEU A 5 -6.69 64.55 17.16
CA LEU A 5 -7.84 63.66 16.89
C LEU A 5 -7.50 62.17 16.94
N ILE A 6 -6.43 61.79 17.66
CA ILE A 6 -6.05 60.37 17.91
C ILE A 6 -5.86 60.11 19.42
N PHE A 7 -6.69 60.74 20.26
CA PHE A 7 -6.67 60.50 21.72
C PHE A 7 -8.03 60.13 22.31
N SER A 8 -8.95 59.64 21.48
CA SER A 8 -10.28 59.16 21.90
C SER A 8 -10.66 57.80 21.30
N PHE A 9 -9.71 57.04 20.76
CA PHE A 9 -9.96 55.70 20.19
C PHE A 9 -9.23 54.54 20.91
N PHE A 10 -8.67 54.78 22.10
CA PHE A 10 -8.02 53.76 22.94
C PHE A 10 -8.57 53.70 24.37
N LEU A 11 -9.88 53.86 24.54
CA LEU A 11 -10.59 53.51 25.77
C LEU A 11 -11.93 52.83 25.43
N SER A 12 -11.86 51.61 24.87
CA SER A 12 -12.99 50.67 24.83
C SER A 12 -12.52 49.25 24.47
N GLN A 13 -11.45 48.76 25.09
CA GLN A 13 -11.25 47.32 25.27
C GLN A 13 -10.62 47.11 26.66
N ASN A 14 -11.41 47.40 27.68
CA ASN A 14 -11.24 46.83 29.01
C ASN A 14 -12.63 46.33 29.44
N ASN A 15 -13.10 45.25 28.79
CA ASN A 15 -13.99 44.35 29.50
C ASN A 15 -13.08 43.47 30.34
N SER A 16 -12.97 43.90 31.59
CA SER A 16 -12.42 43.19 32.74
C SER A 16 -12.62 41.68 32.64
N ASN A 17 -11.51 40.96 32.45
CA ASN A 17 -11.34 39.63 33.03
C ASN A 17 -11.40 39.79 34.55
N LEU A 18 -12.59 39.59 35.12
CA LEU A 18 -12.77 39.33 36.54
C LEU A 18 -12.65 37.81 36.75
N ILE A 19 -11.61 37.38 37.47
CA ILE A 19 -11.43 35.97 37.84
C ILE A 19 -12.23 35.70 39.12
N LEU A 20 -13.24 34.80 39.06
CA LEU A 20 -13.62 33.73 40.01
C LEU A 20 -15.13 33.38 39.93
N GLY A 21 -15.44 32.13 39.54
CA GLY A 21 -16.74 31.48 39.76
C GLY A 21 -17.75 31.57 38.60
N GLU A 22 -18.08 30.42 38.01
CA GLU A 22 -19.08 30.19 36.94
C GLU A 22 -18.85 30.92 35.59
N ARG A 23 -18.52 30.16 34.53
CA ARG A 23 -18.49 30.68 33.15
C ARG A 23 -19.92 30.80 32.64
N GLY A 24 -20.67 31.74 33.20
CA GLY A 24 -22.02 32.09 32.76
C GLY A 24 -22.02 32.94 31.49
N CYS A 25 -22.96 32.71 30.58
CA CYS A 25 -23.16 33.51 29.37
C CYS A 25 -24.57 34.07 29.30
N GLY A 26 -24.69 35.33 28.90
CA GLY A 26 -25.94 36.09 28.93
C GLY A 26 -26.02 37.04 30.12
N LEU A 27 -26.85 38.07 29.97
CA LEU A 27 -27.03 39.18 30.91
C LEU A 27 -28.25 38.98 31.82
N GLY A 28 -29.12 37.99 31.55
CA GLY A 28 -30.31 37.74 32.36
C GLY A 28 -31.36 36.85 31.68
N PRO A 29 -32.43 36.46 32.39
CA PRO A 29 -33.42 35.49 31.93
C PRO A 29 -34.18 35.88 30.64
N GLU A 30 -34.11 37.15 30.23
CA GLU A 30 -34.71 37.66 28.98
C GLU A 30 -33.80 37.53 27.75
N ASP A 31 -32.50 37.23 27.93
CA ASP A 31 -31.60 37.03 26.80
C ASP A 31 -31.98 35.77 26.01
N LEU A 32 -31.80 35.85 24.69
CA LEU A 32 -32.08 34.76 23.77
C LEU A 32 -30.87 34.50 22.87
N PHE A 33 -30.28 33.32 23.02
CA PHE A 33 -29.27 32.79 22.11
C PHE A 33 -29.97 32.06 20.97
N PHE A 34 -30.11 32.74 19.83
CA PHE A 34 -30.64 32.16 18.62
C PHE A 34 -29.51 31.53 17.79
N ILE A 35 -29.60 30.22 17.55
CA ILE A 35 -28.55 29.42 16.91
C ILE A 35 -29.14 28.84 15.62
N ASN A 36 -28.65 29.31 14.46
CA ASN A 36 -29.10 28.83 13.16
C ASN A 36 -27.99 28.18 12.33
N SER A 37 -26.73 28.39 12.74
CA SER A 37 -25.55 27.88 12.07
C SER A 37 -24.51 27.42 13.11
N ASN A 38 -23.52 26.64 12.66
CA ASN A 38 -22.43 26.23 13.54
C ASN A 38 -21.64 27.42 14.13
N SER A 39 -21.60 28.56 13.43
CA SER A 39 -20.87 29.74 13.89
C SER A 39 -21.53 30.45 15.07
N ASP A 40 -22.85 30.31 15.24
CA ASP A 40 -23.59 30.97 16.32
C ASP A 40 -23.27 30.38 17.68
N PHE A 41 -22.86 29.10 17.74
CA PHE A 41 -22.41 28.45 18.96
C PHE A 41 -21.19 29.12 19.59
N ASN A 42 -20.41 29.90 18.83
CA ASN A 42 -19.27 30.63 19.38
C ASN A 42 -19.64 31.53 20.57
N GLN A 43 -20.90 31.98 20.62
CA GLN A 43 -21.45 32.79 21.69
C GLN A 43 -21.61 32.03 23.02
N ILE A 44 -21.76 30.69 22.96
CA ILE A 44 -22.12 29.87 24.13
C ILE A 44 -21.20 28.66 24.40
N GLN A 45 -20.28 28.33 23.48
CA GLN A 45 -19.50 27.07 23.55
C GLN A 45 -18.56 26.93 24.76
N ASN A 46 -18.19 28.06 25.36
CA ASN A 46 -17.26 28.11 26.51
C ASN A 46 -17.98 28.24 27.86
N CYS A 47 -19.32 28.19 27.85
CA CYS A 47 -20.16 28.49 29.00
C CYS A 47 -20.56 27.22 29.74
N SER A 48 -20.58 27.27 31.07
CA SER A 48 -21.18 26.24 31.93
C SER A 48 -22.65 26.53 32.21
N THR A 49 -23.00 27.81 32.25
CA THR A 49 -24.34 28.28 32.59
C THR A 49 -24.81 29.28 31.54
N ILE A 50 -26.05 29.16 31.08
CA ILE A 50 -26.70 30.13 30.20
C ILE A 50 -27.69 30.96 31.02
N ASN A 51 -27.34 32.22 31.25
CA ASN A 51 -28.18 33.26 31.83
C ASN A 51 -29.12 33.83 30.76
N GLY A 52 -30.01 32.99 30.25
CA GLY A 52 -30.93 33.30 29.17
C GLY A 52 -31.56 32.02 28.62
N SER A 53 -32.26 32.14 27.49
CA SER A 53 -32.87 31.03 26.75
C SER A 53 -32.04 30.65 25.52
N VAL A 54 -32.10 29.39 25.11
CA VAL A 54 -31.45 28.89 23.89
C VAL A 54 -32.52 28.46 22.89
N PHE A 55 -32.44 28.96 21.66
CA PHE A 55 -33.33 28.59 20.57
C PHE A 55 -32.51 28.16 19.36
N ILE A 56 -32.57 26.88 19.05
CA ILE A 56 -31.85 26.25 17.94
C ILE A 56 -32.83 26.04 16.80
N ASN A 57 -32.52 26.64 15.64
CA ASN A 57 -33.22 26.44 14.39
C ASN A 57 -32.20 26.14 13.29
N GLY A 58 -31.74 24.89 13.26
CA GLY A 58 -30.61 24.49 12.44
C GLY A 58 -30.90 24.32 10.96
N ASP A 59 -32.15 24.11 10.56
CA ASP A 59 -32.54 23.74 9.20
C ASP A 59 -31.66 22.56 8.70
N TYR A 60 -30.82 22.81 7.69
CA TYR A 60 -29.80 21.88 7.18
C TYR A 60 -28.35 22.32 7.48
N HIS A 61 -28.14 23.19 8.47
CA HIS A 61 -26.85 23.81 8.77
C HIS A 61 -26.21 23.31 10.08
N ILE A 62 -26.99 22.69 10.97
CA ILE A 62 -26.51 22.17 12.26
C ILE A 62 -26.68 20.66 12.30
N ASN A 63 -25.57 19.94 12.33
CA ASN A 63 -25.53 18.48 12.42
C ASN A 63 -25.01 17.95 13.76
N SER A 64 -24.56 18.83 14.66
CA SER A 64 -24.01 18.46 15.97
C SER A 64 -24.26 19.55 17.00
N LEU A 65 -24.62 19.15 18.22
CA LEU A 65 -24.70 20.05 19.37
C LEU A 65 -23.44 19.99 20.23
N THR A 66 -22.36 19.32 19.78
CA THR A 66 -21.10 19.19 20.52
C THR A 66 -20.54 20.51 21.08
N PRO A 67 -20.69 21.69 20.42
CA PRO A 67 -20.29 22.96 21.02
C PRO A 67 -20.95 23.26 22.38
N MET A 68 -22.14 22.70 22.65
CA MET A 68 -22.87 22.85 23.92
C MET A 68 -22.42 21.90 25.03
N LYS A 69 -21.42 21.04 24.80
CA LYS A 69 -21.03 19.96 25.75
C LYS A 69 -20.67 20.42 27.17
N ASN A 70 -20.31 21.68 27.34
CA ASN A 70 -19.91 22.23 28.64
C ASN A 70 -21.11 22.80 29.43
N ILE A 71 -22.28 22.94 28.80
CA ILE A 71 -23.44 23.58 29.41
C ILE A 71 -24.12 22.62 30.38
N GLU A 72 -24.20 23.03 31.64
CA GLU A 72 -24.82 22.29 32.74
C GLU A 72 -26.18 22.90 33.14
N THR A 73 -26.34 24.21 32.99
CA THR A 73 -27.56 24.91 33.40
C THR A 73 -28.01 25.93 32.36
N ILE A 74 -29.32 25.95 32.07
CA ILE A 74 -29.98 27.00 31.29
C ILE A 74 -31.04 27.67 32.17
N ASN A 75 -30.90 28.96 32.43
CA ASN A 75 -31.83 29.69 33.31
C ASN A 75 -33.17 30.01 32.63
N GLY A 76 -33.17 30.19 31.31
CA GLY A 76 -34.35 30.32 30.46
C GLY A 76 -34.85 28.96 29.95
N TYR A 77 -35.45 28.95 28.75
CA TYR A 77 -35.91 27.73 28.08
C TYR A 77 -34.90 27.18 27.07
N LEU A 78 -35.10 25.92 26.65
CA LEU A 78 -34.39 25.29 25.53
C LEU A 78 -35.39 24.92 24.42
N VAL A 79 -35.17 25.44 23.22
CA VAL A 79 -35.94 25.06 22.03
C VAL A 79 -35.01 24.48 20.97
N ILE A 80 -35.36 23.32 20.42
CA ILE A 80 -34.74 22.72 19.23
C ILE A 80 -35.84 22.50 18.19
N TYR A 81 -35.76 23.27 17.12
CA TYR A 81 -36.80 23.37 16.11
C TYR A 81 -36.20 23.18 14.72
N ASP A 82 -36.92 22.51 13.81
CA ASP A 82 -36.61 22.46 12.37
C ASP A 82 -35.13 22.18 12.08
N SER A 83 -34.52 21.21 12.77
CA SER A 83 -33.08 20.87 12.67
C SER A 83 -32.90 19.48 12.06
N HIS A 84 -33.14 19.36 10.74
CA HIS A 84 -33.41 18.10 10.04
C HIS A 84 -32.23 17.13 9.94
N ILE A 85 -30.99 17.63 10.00
CA ILE A 85 -29.78 16.80 9.85
C ILE A 85 -29.14 16.42 11.20
N LEU A 86 -29.66 16.96 12.30
CA LEU A 86 -29.21 16.61 13.64
C LEU A 86 -29.73 15.21 14.00
N LYS A 87 -28.83 14.30 14.37
CA LYS A 87 -29.16 12.88 14.59
C LYS A 87 -29.41 12.52 16.04
N SER A 88 -28.70 13.17 16.96
CA SER A 88 -28.78 12.92 18.40
C SER A 88 -28.61 14.21 19.18
N LEU A 89 -28.85 14.15 20.49
CA LEU A 89 -28.64 15.26 21.43
C LEU A 89 -27.23 15.22 22.05
N LYS A 90 -26.27 14.54 21.38
CA LYS A 90 -24.85 14.61 21.77
C LYS A 90 -24.39 16.06 21.78
N GLY A 91 -23.91 16.48 22.95
CA GLY A 91 -23.60 17.87 23.26
C GLY A 91 -24.47 18.44 24.38
N LEU A 92 -25.62 17.83 24.68
CA LEU A 92 -26.45 18.19 25.84
C LEU A 92 -26.34 17.20 27.01
N HIS A 93 -25.48 16.18 26.91
CA HIS A 93 -25.35 15.12 27.92
C HIS A 93 -24.85 15.61 29.29
N ASN A 94 -24.29 16.82 29.36
CA ASN A 94 -23.90 17.46 30.62
C ASN A 94 -24.96 18.41 31.19
N LEU A 95 -26.07 18.65 30.47
CA LEU A 95 -27.17 19.47 30.96
C LEU A 95 -27.82 18.80 32.17
N ARG A 96 -27.92 19.53 33.27
CA ARG A 96 -28.51 19.09 34.54
C ARG A 96 -29.80 19.81 34.86
N GLU A 97 -29.90 21.09 34.47
CA GLU A 97 -31.03 21.92 34.87
C GLU A 97 -31.44 22.90 33.75
N VAL A 98 -32.74 22.95 33.45
CA VAL A 98 -33.39 24.01 32.68
C VAL A 98 -34.43 24.65 33.58
N ARG A 99 -34.12 25.85 34.09
CA ARG A 99 -34.96 26.52 35.11
C ARG A 99 -36.21 27.16 34.53
N ALA A 100 -36.13 27.60 33.26
CA ALA A 100 -37.23 28.21 32.54
C ALA A 100 -37.94 29.30 33.35
N TYR A 101 -37.16 30.23 33.92
CA TYR A 101 -37.70 31.40 34.65
C TYR A 101 -38.65 32.21 33.77
N ASN A 102 -38.34 32.32 32.48
CA ASN A 102 -39.26 32.74 31.44
C ASN A 102 -39.49 31.54 30.49
N PRO A 103 -40.62 30.80 30.59
CA PRO A 103 -40.84 29.60 29.78
C PRO A 103 -41.30 29.91 28.35
N TYR A 104 -40.93 29.03 27.41
CA TYR A 104 -41.37 29.09 26.02
C TYR A 104 -42.89 28.94 25.96
N LEU A 105 -43.55 29.83 25.19
CA LEU A 105 -45.02 29.94 25.17
C LEU A 105 -45.71 30.03 26.55
N LEU A 106 -44.99 30.52 27.58
CA LEU A 106 -45.46 30.68 28.96
C LEU A 106 -45.70 29.35 29.70
N GLU A 107 -45.31 28.22 29.10
CA GLU A 107 -45.61 26.89 29.62
C GLU A 107 -44.38 25.98 29.62
N TYR A 108 -43.61 25.97 28.53
CA TYR A 108 -42.62 24.94 28.27
C TYR A 108 -41.20 25.34 28.69
N GLY A 109 -40.53 24.46 29.42
CA GLY A 109 -39.10 24.58 29.69
C GLY A 109 -38.23 24.05 28.55
N VAL A 110 -38.67 22.94 27.95
CA VAL A 110 -38.00 22.30 26.82
C VAL A 110 -39.00 22.05 25.69
N THR A 111 -38.61 22.40 24.46
CA THR A 111 -39.41 22.17 23.25
C THR A 111 -38.51 21.58 22.16
N ILE A 112 -38.79 20.36 21.72
CA ILE A 112 -38.06 19.68 20.65
C ILE A 112 -39.06 19.23 19.59
N LYS A 113 -39.21 20.02 18.51
CA LYS A 113 -40.24 19.75 17.50
C LYS A 113 -39.79 19.96 16.05
N TYR A 114 -40.35 19.15 15.14
CA TYR A 114 -40.16 19.24 13.68
C TYR A 114 -38.72 19.01 13.21
N ASN A 115 -37.96 18.14 13.88
CA ASN A 115 -36.58 17.81 13.49
C ASN A 115 -36.49 16.57 12.59
N ASN A 116 -37.61 16.03 12.11
CA ASN A 116 -37.65 15.02 11.05
C ASN A 116 -37.44 15.66 9.67
N TYR A 117 -36.82 14.94 8.74
CA TYR A 117 -36.80 15.37 7.34
C TYR A 117 -38.18 15.20 6.71
N TYR A 118 -38.67 16.24 6.02
CA TYR A 118 -40.08 16.30 5.60
C TYR A 118 -40.44 15.32 4.47
N GLU A 119 -39.48 14.87 3.65
CA GLU A 119 -39.71 13.88 2.59
C GLU A 119 -39.47 12.45 3.07
N ASP A 120 -38.77 12.29 4.20
CA ASP A 120 -38.41 10.99 4.75
C ASP A 120 -38.32 11.06 6.28
N ASN A 121 -39.38 10.61 6.95
CA ASN A 121 -39.47 10.57 8.39
C ASN A 121 -38.48 9.57 9.03
N SER A 122 -37.78 8.75 8.23
CA SER A 122 -36.72 7.85 8.70
C SER A 122 -35.38 8.56 8.93
N SER A 123 -35.31 9.88 8.74
CA SER A 123 -34.15 10.71 9.05
C SER A 123 -34.52 11.92 9.92
N GLY A 124 -33.60 12.31 10.81
CA GLY A 124 -33.80 13.42 11.74
C GLY A 124 -33.37 13.07 13.16
N LEU A 125 -33.81 13.88 14.11
CA LEU A 125 -33.38 13.77 15.51
C LEU A 125 -33.96 12.53 16.20
N CYS A 126 -33.08 11.77 16.85
CA CYS A 126 -33.42 10.69 17.77
C CYS A 126 -33.08 11.04 19.22
N PHE A 127 -33.43 10.13 20.14
CA PHE A 127 -33.12 10.14 21.58
C PHE A 127 -33.83 11.22 22.40
N SER A 128 -34.54 12.17 21.78
CA SER A 128 -35.31 13.20 22.50
C SER A 128 -36.38 12.63 23.42
N ASP A 129 -36.96 11.49 23.06
CA ASP A 129 -38.00 10.80 23.83
C ASP A 129 -37.43 9.81 24.85
N LEU A 130 -36.11 9.53 24.79
CA LEU A 130 -35.41 8.60 25.69
C LEU A 130 -34.72 9.32 26.85
N ILE A 131 -34.89 10.64 26.96
CA ILE A 131 -34.42 11.45 28.08
C ILE A 131 -35.56 11.61 29.08
N ASN A 132 -35.24 11.41 30.36
CA ASN A 132 -36.15 11.77 31.43
C ASN A 132 -36.04 13.29 31.71
N TRP A 133 -36.88 14.07 31.02
CA TRP A 133 -36.87 15.54 31.12
C TRP A 133 -37.35 16.08 32.46
N ASP A 134 -38.15 15.34 33.22
CA ASP A 134 -38.61 15.74 34.55
C ASP A 134 -37.45 15.85 35.56
N LYS A 135 -36.34 15.16 35.30
CA LYS A 135 -35.09 15.32 36.07
C LYS A 135 -34.32 16.60 35.73
N ILE A 136 -34.63 17.25 34.60
CA ILE A 136 -33.90 18.42 34.08
C ILE A 136 -34.71 19.71 34.25
N THR A 137 -36.03 19.66 34.08
CA THR A 137 -36.92 20.83 34.17
C THR A 137 -38.16 20.49 34.97
N ASN A 138 -38.64 21.45 35.77
CA ASN A 138 -39.93 21.36 36.46
C ASN A 138 -41.09 21.97 35.66
N LYS A 139 -40.80 22.53 34.48
CA LYS A 139 -41.80 23.04 33.52
C LYS A 139 -42.18 21.97 32.53
N SER A 140 -43.37 22.13 31.94
CA SER A 140 -43.87 21.26 30.87
C SER A 140 -42.85 21.11 29.74
N ILE A 141 -42.89 19.97 29.08
CA ILE A 141 -42.05 19.68 27.90
C ILE A 141 -42.93 19.31 26.72
N ILE A 142 -42.41 19.57 25.53
CA ILE A 142 -43.03 19.11 24.29
C ILE A 142 -41.97 18.51 23.37
N VAL A 143 -42.15 17.22 23.04
CA VAL A 143 -41.30 16.49 22.10
C VAL A 143 -42.22 15.85 21.07
N SER A 144 -42.08 16.22 19.79
CA SER A 144 -42.96 15.74 18.72
C SER A 144 -42.36 15.96 17.33
N ASN A 145 -42.80 15.21 16.32
CA ASN A 145 -42.34 15.39 14.94
C ASN A 145 -40.81 15.34 14.80
N ASN A 146 -40.18 14.41 15.53
CA ASN A 146 -38.78 14.03 15.34
C ASN A 146 -38.74 12.74 14.50
N ARG A 147 -37.55 12.17 14.28
CA ARG A 147 -37.40 10.97 13.45
C ARG A 147 -38.26 9.82 13.99
N LEU A 148 -38.85 9.05 13.08
CA LEU A 148 -39.50 7.77 13.37
C LEU A 148 -38.45 6.63 13.36
N ASP A 149 -38.69 5.58 14.13
CA ASP A 149 -37.83 4.39 14.21
C ASP A 149 -36.40 4.69 14.70
N CYS A 150 -36.32 5.26 15.91
CA CYS A 150 -35.06 5.54 16.57
C CYS A 150 -34.49 4.31 17.30
N PRO A 151 -33.14 4.18 17.36
CA PRO A 151 -32.52 3.16 18.17
C PRO A 151 -32.69 3.42 19.66
N GLU A 152 -32.64 2.34 20.43
CA GLU A 152 -32.67 2.41 21.89
C GLU A 152 -31.34 2.89 22.46
N CYS A 153 -31.35 3.24 23.75
CA CYS A 153 -30.13 3.53 24.49
C CYS A 153 -29.24 2.28 24.59
N HIS A 154 -27.96 2.48 24.90
CA HIS A 154 -27.11 1.36 25.32
C HIS A 154 -27.72 0.68 26.55
N PHE A 155 -27.58 -0.65 26.66
CA PHE A 155 -28.26 -1.45 27.68
C PHE A 155 -27.87 -1.11 29.13
N GLU A 156 -26.73 -0.44 29.36
CA GLU A 156 -26.32 0.11 30.66
C GLU A 156 -26.88 1.52 30.96
N CYS A 157 -27.59 2.14 30.02
CA CYS A 157 -28.27 3.41 30.22
C CYS A 157 -29.74 3.17 30.65
N ASP A 158 -30.19 3.90 31.66
CA ASP A 158 -31.63 4.01 31.99
C ASP A 158 -32.33 5.02 31.05
N SER A 159 -31.61 6.05 30.62
CA SER A 159 -32.03 7.09 29.67
C SER A 159 -30.78 7.67 29.00
N CYS A 160 -30.90 8.29 27.82
CA CYS A 160 -29.72 8.74 27.06
C CYS A 160 -29.97 9.91 26.11
N PHE A 161 -28.92 10.69 25.87
CA PHE A 161 -28.90 11.80 24.91
C PHE A 161 -28.43 11.38 23.50
N GLY A 162 -28.01 10.14 23.33
CA GLY A 162 -27.47 9.62 22.09
C GLY A 162 -27.03 8.17 22.24
N PRO A 163 -26.38 7.60 21.21
CA PRO A 163 -25.99 6.20 21.25
C PRO A 163 -24.78 5.96 22.16
N GLY A 164 -24.68 4.72 22.63
CA GLY A 164 -23.52 4.25 23.38
C GLY A 164 -23.49 4.70 24.84
N ARG A 165 -22.60 4.07 25.58
CA ARG A 165 -22.47 4.21 27.05
C ARG A 165 -21.95 5.55 27.56
N LEU A 166 -21.39 6.40 26.68
CA LEU A 166 -20.86 7.72 27.06
C LEU A 166 -21.94 8.81 27.05
N LEU A 167 -23.13 8.52 26.53
CA LEU A 167 -24.22 9.48 26.38
C LEU A 167 -25.44 9.15 27.24
N CYS A 168 -25.28 8.25 28.21
CA CYS A 168 -26.34 7.97 29.18
C CYS A 168 -26.61 9.20 30.06
N GLN A 169 -27.89 9.49 30.32
CA GLN A 169 -28.30 10.44 31.34
C GLN A 169 -28.09 9.86 32.73
N THR A 170 -28.45 8.59 32.93
CA THR A 170 -28.22 7.83 34.16
C THR A 170 -27.78 6.40 33.85
N CYS A 171 -26.85 5.87 34.65
CA CYS A 171 -26.38 4.49 34.55
C CYS A 171 -27.26 3.56 35.36
N ILE A 172 -27.49 2.35 34.84
CA ILE A 172 -28.21 1.29 35.57
C ILE A 172 -27.37 0.74 36.72
N ASN A 173 -26.12 0.35 36.43
CA ASN A 173 -25.23 -0.29 37.39
C ASN A 173 -24.19 0.68 37.96
N TYR A 174 -23.12 0.96 37.20
CA TYR A 174 -22.03 1.83 37.66
C TYR A 174 -21.68 2.91 36.64
N LYS A 175 -21.13 4.03 37.14
CA LYS A 175 -20.53 5.10 36.35
C LYS A 175 -19.01 5.10 36.56
N SER A 176 -18.25 4.89 35.50
CA SER A 176 -16.78 5.02 35.45
C SER A 176 -16.42 6.19 34.54
N GLY A 177 -15.96 7.29 35.12
CA GLY A 177 -15.78 8.53 34.36
C GLY A 177 -17.10 8.98 33.74
N ASP A 178 -17.14 9.20 32.43
CA ASP A 178 -18.37 9.51 31.68
C ASP A 178 -19.12 8.29 31.12
N SER A 179 -18.59 7.08 31.34
CA SER A 179 -19.17 5.84 30.81
C SER A 179 -20.04 5.13 31.84
N CYS A 180 -21.18 4.60 31.39
CA CYS A 180 -21.90 3.57 32.15
C CYS A 180 -21.31 2.18 31.88
N VAL A 181 -21.13 1.40 32.94
CA VAL A 181 -20.53 0.06 32.92
C VAL A 181 -21.32 -0.89 33.83
N ASP A 182 -21.38 -2.16 33.42
CA ASP A 182 -22.01 -3.25 34.17
C ASP A 182 -21.20 -3.61 35.43
N ILE A 183 -19.87 -3.58 35.32
CA ILE A 183 -18.91 -3.84 36.38
C ILE A 183 -17.82 -2.77 36.35
N CYS A 184 -17.38 -2.31 37.52
CA CYS A 184 -16.28 -1.36 37.61
C CYS A 184 -14.97 -1.92 37.01
N PRO A 185 -14.26 -1.15 36.16
CA PRO A 185 -13.00 -1.58 35.57
C PRO A 185 -11.97 -1.94 36.62
N ASN A 186 -11.13 -2.92 36.32
CA ASN A 186 -10.11 -3.39 37.26
C ASN A 186 -9.12 -2.26 37.63
N GLY A 187 -8.77 -2.18 38.92
CA GLY A 187 -7.94 -1.12 39.48
C GLY A 187 -8.69 0.16 39.89
N THR A 188 -10.00 0.26 39.65
CA THR A 188 -10.83 1.34 40.22
C THR A 188 -11.26 1.05 41.66
N ASN A 189 -11.56 2.10 42.42
CA ASN A 189 -12.21 1.96 43.73
C ASN A 189 -13.73 2.09 43.59
N ILE A 190 -14.50 1.22 44.25
CA ILE A 190 -15.95 1.25 44.17
C ILE A 190 -16.52 2.06 45.34
N LYS A 191 -17.31 3.10 45.03
CA LYS A 191 -18.02 3.92 46.00
C LYS A 191 -19.48 4.08 45.60
N GLY A 192 -20.34 3.23 46.17
CA GLY A 192 -21.74 3.15 45.74
C GLY A 192 -21.83 2.67 44.29
N ASN A 193 -22.46 3.45 43.42
CA ASN A 193 -22.57 3.20 41.98
C ASN A 193 -21.50 3.93 41.15
N ILE A 194 -20.44 4.43 41.78
CA ILE A 194 -19.35 5.15 41.10
C ILE A 194 -18.08 4.31 41.17
N CYS A 195 -17.41 4.16 40.02
CA CYS A 195 -16.06 3.65 39.91
C CYS A 195 -15.11 4.85 39.94
N GLU A 196 -14.41 5.05 41.04
CA GLU A 196 -13.39 6.09 41.15
C GLU A 196 -12.18 5.68 40.31
N GLU A 197 -12.00 6.37 39.18
CA GLU A 197 -10.89 6.14 38.26
C GLU A 197 -9.56 6.65 38.84
N LEU A 198 -8.49 5.92 38.56
CA LEU A 198 -7.11 6.28 38.89
C LEU A 198 -6.33 6.53 37.59
N ASN A 199 -5.12 7.08 37.70
CA ASN A 199 -4.25 7.22 36.54
C ASN A 199 -3.98 5.85 35.90
N PRO A 200 -4.01 5.74 34.56
CA PRO A 200 -3.50 4.55 33.89
C PRO A 200 -2.01 4.33 34.23
N ILE A 201 -1.62 3.08 34.52
CA ILE A 201 -0.24 2.74 34.94
C ILE A 201 0.39 1.55 34.21
N GLU A 202 -0.39 0.79 33.45
CA GLU A 202 0.08 -0.44 32.80
C GLU A 202 0.59 -0.14 31.39
N ASN A 203 1.89 -0.33 31.14
CA ASN A 203 2.44 -0.22 29.80
C ASN A 203 1.90 -1.34 28.90
N ILE A 204 1.45 -0.97 27.70
CA ILE A 204 0.93 -1.90 26.71
C ILE A 204 2.08 -2.37 25.80
N GLU A 205 2.24 -3.68 25.68
CA GLU A 205 3.15 -4.32 24.72
C GLU A 205 2.47 -4.47 23.34
N LEU A 206 3.21 -4.12 22.28
CA LEU A 206 2.78 -4.24 20.90
C LEU A 206 3.29 -5.54 20.28
N SER A 207 2.41 -6.19 19.54
CA SER A 207 2.73 -7.34 18.69
C SER A 207 2.85 -6.88 17.25
N PHE A 208 3.96 -7.22 16.59
CA PHE A 208 4.24 -6.88 15.20
C PHE A 208 4.24 -8.15 14.35
N VAL A 209 3.35 -8.21 13.38
CA VAL A 209 3.25 -9.32 12.42
C VAL A 209 3.37 -8.76 11.01
N LEU A 210 4.35 -9.25 10.24
CA LEU A 210 4.49 -8.86 8.83
C LEU A 210 3.41 -9.58 8.00
N GLU A 211 2.53 -8.80 7.36
CA GLU A 211 1.46 -9.31 6.50
C GLU A 211 1.87 -9.30 5.02
N LYS A 212 2.56 -8.23 4.59
CA LYS A 212 3.16 -8.08 3.25
C LYS A 212 4.54 -7.45 3.35
N ASP A 213 5.26 -7.36 2.23
CA ASP A 213 6.64 -6.84 2.20
C ASP A 213 6.81 -5.46 2.86
N ASP A 214 5.80 -4.58 2.77
CA ASP A 214 5.77 -3.22 3.33
C ASP A 214 4.59 -2.96 4.29
N GLU A 215 3.89 -4.01 4.75
CA GLU A 215 2.73 -3.87 5.64
C GLU A 215 2.89 -4.71 6.91
N VAL A 216 2.80 -4.07 8.07
CA VAL A 216 2.86 -4.73 9.39
C VAL A 216 1.54 -4.57 10.12
N LEU A 217 0.94 -5.68 10.49
CA LEU A 217 -0.16 -5.73 11.44
C LEU A 217 0.41 -5.53 12.85
N ILE A 218 0.07 -4.39 13.43
CA ILE A 218 0.37 -4.03 14.81
C ILE A 218 -0.88 -4.33 15.63
N SER A 219 -0.75 -5.08 16.71
CA SER A 219 -1.89 -5.42 17.59
C SER A 219 -1.47 -5.42 19.05
N TRP A 220 -2.44 -5.21 19.94
CA TRP A 220 -2.20 -5.19 21.38
C TRP A 220 -3.38 -5.77 22.16
N GLU A 221 -3.10 -6.21 23.38
CA GLU A 221 -4.15 -6.60 24.32
C GLU A 221 -4.60 -5.40 25.16
N HIS A 222 -5.84 -5.45 25.65
CA HIS A 222 -6.30 -4.48 26.63
C HIS A 222 -5.50 -4.62 27.94
N PRO A 223 -5.16 -3.49 28.60
CA PRO A 223 -4.48 -3.53 29.90
C PRO A 223 -5.35 -4.27 30.92
N LYS A 224 -4.72 -5.12 31.74
CA LYS A 224 -5.40 -5.92 32.77
C LYS A 224 -5.90 -5.06 33.93
N VAL A 225 -5.23 -3.94 34.19
CA VAL A 225 -5.51 -2.96 35.24
C VAL A 225 -5.59 -1.57 34.59
N PRO A 226 -6.68 -1.29 33.83
CA PRO A 226 -6.84 -0.01 33.13
C PRO A 226 -7.04 1.18 34.08
N ASN A 227 -7.35 0.93 35.36
CA ASN A 227 -7.63 1.95 36.36
C ASN A 227 -8.82 2.87 36.02
N GLY A 228 -9.67 2.47 35.08
CA GLY A 228 -10.82 3.23 34.63
C GLY A 228 -11.36 2.69 33.31
N PHE A 229 -12.42 3.31 32.82
CA PHE A 229 -12.96 2.97 31.51
C PHE A 229 -12.04 3.54 30.42
N ILE A 230 -11.59 2.69 29.50
CA ILE A 230 -10.67 3.12 28.43
C ILE A 230 -11.46 3.90 27.38
N LEU A 231 -11.06 5.13 27.09
CA LEU A 231 -11.74 6.03 26.17
C LEU A 231 -11.19 5.96 24.74
N ASP A 232 -9.87 5.84 24.61
CA ASP A 232 -9.22 5.78 23.31
C ASP A 232 -7.87 5.03 23.35
N TYR A 233 -7.44 4.62 22.15
CA TYR A 233 -6.05 4.25 21.86
C TYR A 233 -5.49 5.18 20.79
N LYS A 234 -4.22 5.56 20.90
CA LYS A 234 -3.47 6.25 19.84
C LYS A 234 -2.13 5.56 19.64
N LEU A 235 -1.80 5.26 18.40
CA LEU A 235 -0.53 4.66 18.03
C LEU A 235 0.33 5.70 17.34
N PHE A 236 1.57 5.82 17.82
CA PHE A 236 2.57 6.74 17.29
C PHE A 236 3.72 5.96 16.67
N ARG A 237 4.16 6.39 15.49
CA ARG A 237 5.39 5.94 14.84
C ARG A 237 6.34 7.13 14.70
N ASP A 238 7.52 7.03 15.29
CA ASP A 238 8.53 8.09 15.35
C ASP A 238 7.96 9.43 15.86
N GLY A 239 7.01 9.35 16.79
CA GLY A 239 6.32 10.50 17.38
C GLY A 239 5.15 11.05 16.57
N LEU A 240 4.85 10.51 15.39
CA LEU A 240 3.67 10.89 14.59
C LEU A 240 2.50 9.95 14.87
N GLU A 241 1.31 10.49 15.13
CA GLU A 241 0.08 9.70 15.29
C GLU A 241 -0.29 9.07 13.94
N ILE A 242 -0.26 7.73 13.87
CA ILE A 242 -0.59 6.96 12.67
C ILE A 242 -1.95 6.28 12.76
N PHE A 243 -2.48 6.14 13.98
CA PHE A 243 -3.77 5.50 14.20
C PHE A 243 -4.41 5.98 15.50
N ARG A 244 -5.75 6.04 15.50
CA ARG A 244 -6.58 6.31 16.67
C ARG A 244 -7.83 5.46 16.65
N SER A 245 -8.13 4.85 17.79
CA SER A 245 -9.35 4.10 18.07
C SER A 245 -10.12 4.80 19.18
N TYR A 246 -11.40 5.08 18.98
CA TYR A 246 -12.26 5.79 19.94
C TYR A 246 -13.73 5.41 19.77
N TYR A 247 -14.54 5.77 20.76
CA TYR A 247 -16.00 5.61 20.71
C TYR A 247 -16.64 6.72 19.85
N ASN A 248 -17.09 6.36 18.65
CA ASN A 248 -17.83 7.25 17.76
C ASN A 248 -19.33 7.22 18.10
N ASN A 249 -19.79 8.28 18.75
CA ASN A 249 -21.19 8.42 19.18
C ASN A 249 -21.90 9.60 18.49
N ASP A 250 -21.41 10.05 17.32
CA ASP A 250 -21.92 11.24 16.59
C ASP A 250 -23.16 10.99 15.72
N GLY A 251 -23.75 9.79 15.79
CA GLY A 251 -24.87 9.40 14.93
C GLY A 251 -26.01 8.73 15.68
N TYR A 252 -26.63 7.77 15.01
CA TYR A 252 -27.68 6.91 15.57
C TYR A 252 -27.13 5.71 16.33
N TYR A 253 -25.91 5.28 16.01
CA TYR A 253 -25.27 4.11 16.59
C TYR A 253 -23.87 4.47 17.06
N ALA A 254 -23.38 3.70 18.03
CA ALA A 254 -22.04 3.77 18.57
C ALA A 254 -21.35 2.42 18.41
N ASN A 255 -20.03 2.42 18.31
CA ASN A 255 -19.25 1.20 18.53
C ASN A 255 -19.21 0.87 20.03
N ASP A 256 -19.24 -0.41 20.37
CA ASP A 256 -19.17 -0.87 21.77
C ASP A 256 -17.76 -1.30 22.20
N TYR A 257 -16.83 -1.35 21.26
CA TYR A 257 -15.44 -1.75 21.48
C TYR A 257 -14.46 -0.82 20.77
N LEU A 258 -13.25 -0.76 21.32
CA LEU A 258 -12.11 -0.10 20.69
C LEU A 258 -11.36 -1.11 19.83
N GLU A 259 -11.06 -0.73 18.60
CA GLU A 259 -10.13 -1.47 17.74
C GLU A 259 -8.74 -1.51 18.40
N ASN A 260 -8.17 -2.71 18.48
CA ASN A 260 -6.88 -3.00 19.13
C ASN A 260 -5.82 -3.52 18.15
N LYS A 261 -6.01 -3.24 16.86
CA LYS A 261 -5.09 -3.60 15.79
C LYS A 261 -5.10 -2.53 14.71
N TYR A 262 -3.96 -2.39 14.02
CA TYR A 262 -3.77 -1.45 12.94
C TYR A 262 -2.79 -2.04 11.92
N LEU A 263 -3.12 -1.93 10.64
CA LEU A 263 -2.23 -2.32 9.55
C LEU A 263 -1.43 -1.09 9.14
N ASP A 264 -0.17 -1.03 9.55
CA ASP A 264 0.72 0.06 9.21
C ASP A 264 1.45 -0.19 7.90
N LYS A 265 1.40 0.79 7.00
CA LYS A 265 2.14 0.79 5.75
C LYS A 265 3.46 1.53 5.93
N ILE A 266 4.55 0.82 5.67
CA ILE A 266 5.90 1.21 6.04
C ILE A 266 6.52 2.07 4.93
N PRO A 267 6.92 3.33 5.21
CA PRO A 267 7.44 4.23 4.19
C PRO A 267 8.76 3.76 3.58
N PHE A 268 9.66 3.25 4.42
CA PHE A 268 11.00 2.84 4.02
C PHE A 268 11.38 1.52 4.70
N LEU A 269 11.75 0.53 3.90
CA LEU A 269 12.32 -0.72 4.42
C LEU A 269 13.75 -0.49 4.92
N ASP A 270 14.32 -1.49 5.60
CA ASP A 270 15.63 -1.43 6.25
C ASP A 270 15.79 -0.25 7.23
N THR A 271 14.68 0.18 7.82
CA THR A 271 14.62 1.30 8.77
C THR A 271 14.08 0.79 10.10
N ASN A 272 14.71 1.20 11.20
CA ASN A 272 14.25 0.87 12.55
C ASN A 272 13.25 1.91 13.03
N TYR A 273 11.97 1.55 13.05
CA TYR A 273 10.90 2.45 13.46
C TYR A 273 10.63 2.32 14.96
N SER A 274 10.40 3.46 15.62
CA SER A 274 9.98 3.51 17.02
C SER A 274 8.47 3.65 17.13
N TYR A 275 7.83 2.75 17.88
CA TYR A 275 6.40 2.75 18.13
C TYR A 275 6.12 3.04 19.60
N ARG A 276 5.08 3.82 19.85
CA ARG A 276 4.52 4.05 21.18
C ARG A 276 3.02 3.99 21.10
N ILE A 277 2.39 3.34 22.06
CA ILE A 277 0.94 3.31 22.18
C ILE A 277 0.50 4.08 23.41
N TYR A 278 -0.56 4.85 23.22
CA TYR A 278 -1.21 5.67 24.22
C TYR A 278 -2.60 5.11 24.47
N TYR A 279 -3.03 5.14 25.72
CA TYR A 279 -4.44 4.97 26.07
C TYR A 279 -4.83 5.92 27.20
N SER A 280 -6.11 6.25 27.25
CA SER A 280 -6.64 7.17 28.28
C SER A 280 -7.90 6.64 28.94
N ASN A 281 -8.10 7.08 30.19
CA ASN A 281 -9.38 7.08 30.87
C ASN A 281 -9.77 8.53 31.20
N SER A 282 -10.82 8.74 31.99
CA SER A 282 -11.30 10.09 32.29
C SER A 282 -10.41 10.84 33.27
N ASN A 283 -9.54 10.13 34.00
CA ASN A 283 -8.64 10.74 34.98
C ASN A 283 -7.33 11.22 34.33
N ASN A 284 -6.67 10.38 33.52
CA ASN A 284 -5.44 10.73 32.83
C ASN A 284 -5.15 9.73 31.68
N SER A 285 -3.95 9.83 31.12
CA SER A 285 -3.46 8.97 30.07
C SER A 285 -2.08 8.43 30.36
N LEU A 286 -1.75 7.29 29.74
CA LEU A 286 -0.41 6.72 29.73
C LEU A 286 0.05 6.50 28.29
N ILE A 287 1.32 6.79 28.04
CA ILE A 287 2.03 6.44 26.82
C ILE A 287 3.09 5.40 27.15
N SER A 288 3.17 4.35 26.34
CA SER A 288 4.16 3.29 26.50
C SER A 288 5.59 3.80 26.27
N ASP A 289 6.56 3.01 26.74
CA ASP A 289 7.95 3.14 26.31
C ASP A 289 8.08 2.88 24.79
N ASN A 290 9.22 3.28 24.22
CA ASN A 290 9.54 3.03 22.82
C ASN A 290 9.71 1.54 22.56
N GLN A 291 8.95 1.00 21.61
CA GLN A 291 9.05 -0.35 21.11
C GLN A 291 9.51 -0.29 19.65
N TYR A 292 10.51 -1.09 19.28
CA TYR A 292 11.15 -0.97 17.97
C TYR A 292 10.76 -2.11 17.04
N ASN A 293 10.47 -1.78 15.79
CA ASN A 293 10.24 -2.77 14.75
C ASN A 293 11.09 -2.42 13.52
N PHE A 294 11.93 -3.37 13.11
CA PHE A 294 12.79 -3.28 11.93
C PHE A 294 12.32 -4.27 10.88
N ILE A 295 12.08 -3.78 9.67
CA ILE A 295 11.57 -4.60 8.57
C ILE A 295 12.61 -4.61 7.47
N TYR A 296 13.17 -5.80 7.21
CA TYR A 296 14.14 -6.01 6.16
C TYR A 296 13.53 -5.77 4.78
N ASN A 297 14.28 -5.14 3.87
CA ASN A 297 13.97 -5.22 2.46
C ASN A 297 14.27 -6.62 1.96
N ARG A 298 13.21 -7.42 1.78
CA ARG A 298 13.35 -8.81 1.35
C ARG A 298 13.48 -8.96 -0.17
N GLN A 299 13.42 -7.87 -0.94
CA GLN A 299 13.60 -7.92 -2.38
C GLN A 299 15.07 -7.68 -2.74
N PRO A 300 15.75 -8.63 -3.42
CA PRO A 300 17.11 -8.41 -3.91
C PRO A 300 17.18 -7.19 -4.83
N HIS A 301 18.25 -6.41 -4.69
CA HIS A 301 18.55 -5.30 -5.59
C HIS A 301 18.87 -5.81 -6.99
N ASN A 302 18.77 -4.91 -7.97
CA ASN A 302 19.23 -5.22 -9.32
C ASN A 302 20.75 -5.36 -9.33
N ILE A 303 21.25 -6.27 -10.17
CA ILE A 303 22.66 -6.37 -10.48
C ILE A 303 22.97 -5.28 -11.51
N GLU A 304 24.03 -4.52 -11.28
CA GLU A 304 24.46 -3.42 -12.14
C GLU A 304 25.86 -3.70 -12.68
N ASN A 305 26.18 -3.17 -13.85
CA ASN A 305 27.52 -3.25 -14.46
C ASN A 305 28.07 -4.69 -14.54
N LEU A 306 27.28 -5.64 -15.03
CA LEU A 306 27.76 -6.98 -15.32
C LEU A 306 28.69 -6.93 -16.53
N GLU A 307 29.95 -7.30 -16.31
CA GLU A 307 31.04 -7.22 -17.29
C GLU A 307 31.82 -8.54 -17.33
N VAL A 308 32.40 -8.85 -18.49
CA VAL A 308 33.24 -10.02 -18.73
C VAL A 308 34.67 -9.61 -19.09
N PHE A 309 35.65 -10.30 -18.52
CA PHE A 309 37.07 -10.05 -18.69
C PHE A 309 37.83 -11.36 -18.91
N ASN A 310 39.06 -11.23 -19.42
CA ASN A 310 40.02 -12.33 -19.54
C ASN A 310 39.42 -13.58 -20.21
N ILE A 311 38.69 -13.39 -21.31
CA ILE A 311 38.09 -14.49 -22.05
C ILE A 311 39.20 -15.32 -22.68
N THR A 312 39.20 -16.61 -22.39
CA THR A 312 40.05 -17.63 -23.02
C THR A 312 39.19 -18.57 -23.88
N ASN A 313 39.78 -19.66 -24.37
CA ASN A 313 39.03 -20.71 -25.07
C ASN A 313 38.19 -21.57 -24.10
N GLU A 314 38.48 -21.58 -22.79
CA GLU A 314 37.85 -22.48 -21.82
C GLU A 314 37.33 -21.78 -20.54
N SER A 315 37.59 -20.48 -20.38
CA SER A 315 37.25 -19.73 -19.18
C SER A 315 37.07 -18.23 -19.40
N CYS A 316 36.45 -17.55 -18.44
CA CYS A 316 36.41 -16.10 -18.36
C CYS A 316 36.19 -15.63 -16.91
N ILE A 317 36.36 -14.33 -16.66
CA ILE A 317 36.07 -13.70 -15.36
C ILE A 317 34.88 -12.78 -15.53
N LEU A 318 33.88 -12.96 -14.67
CA LEU A 318 32.73 -12.07 -14.59
C LEU A 318 32.85 -11.16 -13.39
N LYS A 319 32.40 -9.92 -13.57
CA LYS A 319 32.42 -8.92 -12.53
C LYS A 319 31.13 -8.11 -12.56
N TRP A 320 30.55 -7.82 -11.40
CA TRP A 320 29.33 -7.03 -11.30
C TRP A 320 29.30 -6.18 -10.03
N PHE A 321 28.50 -5.13 -10.04
CA PHE A 321 28.19 -4.31 -8.89
C PHE A 321 26.85 -4.76 -8.28
N TYR A 322 26.79 -4.82 -6.94
CA TYR A 322 25.56 -5.07 -6.22
C TYR A 322 25.46 -4.15 -5.01
N LYS A 323 24.42 -3.32 -4.97
CA LYS A 323 24.22 -2.33 -3.92
C LYS A 323 24.23 -2.98 -2.53
N ASN A 324 24.84 -2.29 -1.57
CA ASN A 324 24.89 -2.77 -0.19
C ASN A 324 23.47 -2.91 0.37
N SER A 325 23.21 -4.05 1.00
CA SER A 325 21.94 -4.39 1.64
C SER A 325 22.20 -4.94 3.03
N VAL A 326 21.22 -4.82 3.91
CA VAL A 326 21.26 -5.42 5.25
C VAL A 326 21.25 -6.96 5.13
N LEU A 327 20.58 -7.50 4.12
CA LEU A 327 20.60 -8.93 3.80
C LEU A 327 21.77 -9.26 2.87
N GLU A 328 22.50 -10.33 3.19
CA GLU A 328 23.59 -10.82 2.35
C GLU A 328 23.05 -11.52 1.09
N PRO A 329 23.44 -11.07 -0.12
CA PRO A 329 22.95 -11.67 -1.36
C PRO A 329 23.64 -13.00 -1.64
N ILE A 330 22.87 -13.94 -2.19
CA ILE A 330 23.40 -15.17 -2.79
C ILE A 330 23.21 -15.06 -4.29
N PHE A 331 24.25 -15.35 -5.06
CA PHE A 331 24.17 -15.32 -6.52
C PHE A 331 24.01 -16.73 -7.08
N GLU A 332 23.06 -16.88 -7.99
CA GLU A 332 22.93 -18.06 -8.83
C GLU A 332 23.08 -17.64 -10.28
N TYR A 333 23.68 -18.51 -11.10
CA TYR A 333 23.88 -18.29 -12.53
C TYR A 333 23.35 -19.46 -13.37
N SER A 334 23.12 -19.22 -14.65
CA SER A 334 22.82 -20.25 -15.65
C SER A 334 23.47 -19.88 -16.99
N LEU A 335 23.90 -20.89 -17.75
CA LEU A 335 24.38 -20.72 -19.11
C LEU A 335 23.25 -20.99 -20.10
N ASN A 336 23.15 -20.15 -21.12
CA ASN A 336 22.20 -20.25 -22.22
C ASN A 336 20.72 -20.13 -21.81
N SER A 337 20.47 -19.34 -20.76
CA SER A 337 19.13 -19.03 -20.24
C SER A 337 18.82 -17.54 -20.35
N TYR A 338 17.57 -17.18 -20.63
CA TYR A 338 17.15 -15.78 -20.88
C TYR A 338 15.97 -15.34 -20.00
N THR A 339 15.20 -16.31 -19.51
CA THR A 339 13.95 -16.11 -18.79
C THR A 339 13.91 -17.02 -17.57
N ASP A 340 13.08 -16.67 -16.58
CA ASP A 340 12.83 -17.54 -15.42
C ASP A 340 12.39 -18.96 -15.82
N LYS A 341 11.68 -19.12 -16.94
CA LYS A 341 11.26 -20.44 -17.44
C LYS A 341 12.41 -21.28 -18.01
N SER A 342 13.39 -20.64 -18.64
CA SER A 342 14.60 -21.30 -19.14
C SER A 342 15.66 -21.51 -18.05
N TYR A 343 15.53 -20.86 -16.89
CA TYR A 343 16.50 -20.87 -15.79
C TYR A 343 16.44 -22.15 -14.95
N THR A 344 16.43 -23.31 -15.61
CA THR A 344 16.29 -24.63 -14.97
C THR A 344 17.63 -25.26 -14.62
N ASP A 345 18.64 -25.10 -15.49
CA ASP A 345 20.03 -25.54 -15.24
C ASP A 345 20.82 -24.42 -14.58
N LYS A 346 20.54 -24.23 -13.29
CA LYS A 346 21.13 -23.18 -12.48
C LYS A 346 22.18 -23.73 -11.53
N SER A 347 23.28 -22.99 -11.40
CA SER A 347 24.37 -23.28 -10.48
C SER A 347 24.49 -22.17 -9.45
N TYR A 348 24.75 -22.56 -8.20
CA TYR A 348 25.03 -21.60 -7.15
C TYR A 348 26.49 -21.20 -7.19
N ILE A 349 26.74 -19.89 -7.10
CA ILE A 349 28.11 -19.42 -6.91
C ILE A 349 28.39 -19.54 -5.42
N ASP A 350 29.24 -20.51 -5.06
CA ASP A 350 29.71 -20.62 -3.68
C ASP A 350 30.44 -19.32 -3.30
N LYS A 351 30.13 -18.80 -2.11
CA LYS A 351 30.70 -17.56 -1.58
C LYS A 351 32.23 -17.59 -1.54
N SER A 352 32.85 -18.76 -1.41
CA SER A 352 34.30 -18.94 -1.44
C SER A 352 34.94 -18.66 -2.81
N TYR A 353 34.15 -18.69 -3.89
CA TYR A 353 34.60 -18.37 -5.25
C TYR A 353 34.22 -16.95 -5.68
N ILE A 354 33.74 -16.12 -4.74
CA ILE A 354 33.36 -14.74 -4.97
C ILE A 354 34.35 -13.81 -4.26
N ASP A 355 35.09 -13.04 -5.03
CA ASP A 355 35.87 -11.94 -4.46
C ASP A 355 34.98 -10.69 -4.34
N LYS A 356 34.89 -10.13 -3.13
CA LYS A 356 34.15 -8.89 -2.85
C LYS A 356 35.09 -7.74 -2.50
N ASN A 357 35.00 -6.63 -3.22
CA ASN A 357 35.70 -5.39 -2.89
C ASN A 357 34.80 -4.18 -3.17
N ASN A 358 34.49 -3.36 -2.16
CA ASN A 358 33.67 -2.15 -2.28
C ASN A 358 32.38 -2.36 -3.11
N ASN A 359 31.59 -3.40 -2.78
CA ASN A 359 30.34 -3.80 -3.46
C ASN A 359 30.49 -4.31 -4.90
N TRP A 360 31.72 -4.47 -5.39
CA TRP A 360 32.00 -5.23 -6.59
C TRP A 360 32.25 -6.69 -6.23
N TYR A 361 31.69 -7.57 -7.06
CA TYR A 361 31.74 -9.02 -6.95
C TYR A 361 32.40 -9.57 -8.22
N SER A 362 33.24 -10.59 -8.10
CA SER A 362 33.79 -11.30 -9.26
C SER A 362 33.75 -12.82 -9.12
N PHE A 363 33.57 -13.51 -10.25
CA PHE A 363 33.46 -14.96 -10.35
C PHE A 363 34.25 -15.48 -11.57
N HIS A 364 35.03 -16.53 -11.37
CA HIS A 364 35.80 -17.17 -12.45
C HIS A 364 35.02 -18.36 -13.02
N LEU A 365 34.55 -18.23 -14.26
CA LEU A 365 33.80 -19.26 -14.97
C LEU A 365 34.76 -20.14 -15.77
N ASN A 366 34.66 -21.46 -15.58
CA ASN A 366 35.55 -22.47 -16.16
C ASN A 366 34.78 -23.49 -17.01
N ASN A 367 35.51 -24.37 -17.71
CA ASN A 367 35.00 -25.51 -18.46
C ASN A 367 34.06 -25.11 -19.61
N LEU A 368 34.36 -24.00 -20.27
CA LEU A 368 33.68 -23.57 -21.49
C LEU A 368 34.29 -24.31 -22.71
N LEU A 369 33.50 -24.45 -23.77
CA LEU A 369 33.97 -24.97 -25.04
C LEU A 369 34.63 -23.83 -25.86
N PRO A 370 35.69 -24.10 -26.62
CA PRO A 370 36.29 -23.12 -27.53
C PRO A 370 35.32 -22.67 -28.61
N TYR A 371 35.48 -21.44 -29.08
CA TYR A 371 34.69 -20.85 -30.17
C TYR A 371 33.16 -21.05 -30.05
N ASN A 372 32.64 -20.98 -28.84
CA ASN A 372 31.22 -21.11 -28.55
C ASN A 372 30.65 -19.80 -28.02
N ASN A 373 29.41 -19.52 -28.38
CA ASN A 373 28.65 -18.39 -27.85
C ASN A 373 27.82 -18.85 -26.65
N TYR A 374 28.03 -18.21 -25.52
CA TYR A 374 27.31 -18.43 -24.27
C TYR A 374 26.54 -17.19 -23.87
N ILE A 375 25.37 -17.41 -23.27
CA ILE A 375 24.67 -16.35 -22.56
C ILE A 375 24.72 -16.64 -21.08
N PHE A 376 25.49 -15.84 -20.38
CA PHE A 376 25.59 -15.94 -18.94
C PHE A 376 24.49 -15.10 -18.30
N SER A 377 23.58 -15.77 -17.61
CA SER A 377 22.52 -15.12 -16.84
C SER A 377 22.80 -15.24 -15.35
N LEU A 378 22.61 -14.13 -14.63
CA LEU A 378 22.91 -13.99 -13.21
C LEU A 378 21.72 -13.36 -12.49
N ARG A 379 21.40 -13.86 -11.29
CA ARG A 379 20.47 -13.18 -10.38
C ARG A 379 20.89 -13.32 -8.93
N ALA A 380 20.51 -12.32 -8.13
CA ALA A 380 20.64 -12.37 -6.68
C ALA A 380 19.39 -13.00 -6.04
N LYS A 381 19.57 -13.64 -4.89
CA LYS A 381 18.48 -14.14 -4.06
C LYS A 381 18.76 -13.90 -2.58
N TYR A 382 17.70 -13.76 -1.80
CA TYR A 382 17.75 -13.78 -0.35
C TYR A 382 17.10 -15.06 0.18
N LEU A 383 17.76 -15.73 1.12
CA LEU A 383 17.24 -16.89 1.83
C LEU A 383 16.75 -16.45 3.21
N PHE A 384 15.47 -16.68 3.49
CA PHE A 384 14.93 -16.48 4.83
C PHE A 384 14.69 -17.83 5.51
N LEU A 385 15.59 -18.21 6.41
CA LEU A 385 15.37 -19.32 7.35
C LEU A 385 14.48 -18.81 8.48
N GLY A 386 13.17 -18.84 8.27
CA GLY A 386 12.22 -18.39 9.27
C GLY A 386 12.21 -19.32 10.49
N ASN A 387 12.59 -18.81 11.66
CA ASN A 387 12.11 -19.34 12.95
C ASN A 387 10.85 -18.62 13.46
N ILE A 388 10.36 -17.64 12.71
CA ILE A 388 9.29 -16.72 13.14
C ILE A 388 8.36 -16.50 11.95
N THR A 389 7.07 -16.83 12.13
CA THR A 389 5.92 -16.82 11.20
C THR A 389 5.73 -18.05 10.29
N ASN A 390 4.46 -18.43 10.13
CA ASN A 390 3.93 -19.59 9.38
C ASN A 390 4.20 -19.56 7.86
N LEU A 391 5.14 -18.75 7.37
CA LEU A 391 5.38 -18.56 5.94
C LEU A 391 6.42 -19.53 5.33
N GLY A 392 7.03 -20.41 6.12
CA GLY A 392 8.03 -21.36 5.62
C GLY A 392 9.31 -20.68 5.09
N ASN A 393 10.19 -21.46 4.46
CA ASN A 393 11.42 -20.94 3.86
C ASN A 393 11.08 -20.15 2.59
N ILE A 394 11.00 -18.82 2.71
CA ILE A 394 10.80 -17.94 1.55
C ILE A 394 12.15 -17.68 0.88
N THR A 395 12.18 -17.87 -0.43
CA THR A 395 13.29 -17.44 -1.28
C THR A 395 12.79 -16.32 -2.18
N ASN A 396 13.31 -15.11 -1.98
CA ASN A 396 13.01 -13.97 -2.84
C ASN A 396 14.06 -13.86 -3.93
N LEU A 397 13.60 -13.76 -5.17
CA LEU A 397 14.43 -13.74 -6.37
C LEU A 397 14.53 -12.31 -6.90
N GLY A 398 15.74 -11.90 -7.22
CA GLY A 398 16.01 -10.68 -7.97
C GLY A 398 15.83 -10.90 -9.47
N ASN A 399 15.89 -9.79 -10.21
CA ASN A 399 15.84 -9.82 -11.66
C ASN A 399 17.07 -10.51 -12.27
N ILE A 400 16.88 -11.18 -13.40
CA ILE A 400 17.96 -11.76 -14.19
C ILE A 400 18.66 -10.65 -14.97
N THR A 401 19.99 -10.60 -14.86
CA THR A 401 20.89 -9.79 -15.69
C THR A 401 21.77 -10.72 -16.49
N PHE A 402 21.97 -10.45 -17.79
CA PHE A 402 22.72 -11.35 -18.65
C PHE A 402 23.79 -10.65 -19.48
N ILE A 403 24.77 -11.41 -19.94
CA ILE A 403 25.83 -10.97 -20.85
C ILE A 403 26.19 -12.09 -21.83
N GLU A 404 26.46 -11.73 -23.08
CA GLU A 404 26.99 -12.64 -24.10
C GLU A 404 28.50 -12.82 -23.97
N ILE A 405 28.96 -14.05 -24.14
CA ILE A 405 30.36 -14.46 -24.01
C ILE A 405 30.70 -15.34 -25.21
N ILE A 406 31.64 -14.88 -26.03
CA ILE A 406 32.18 -15.69 -27.14
C ILE A 406 33.59 -16.11 -26.74
N THR A 407 33.80 -17.42 -26.53
CA THR A 407 35.13 -17.94 -26.17
C THR A 407 36.10 -17.86 -27.34
N ASN A 408 37.39 -17.73 -27.02
CA ASN A 408 38.42 -17.69 -28.05
C ASN A 408 38.51 -19.04 -28.79
N VAL A 409 39.10 -19.01 -29.98
CA VAL A 409 39.42 -20.23 -30.73
C VAL A 409 40.35 -21.13 -29.92
N GLY A 410 40.13 -22.44 -30.01
CA GLY A 410 40.91 -23.49 -29.38
C GLY A 410 41.82 -24.20 -30.36
N ILE A 411 42.51 -25.24 -29.91
CA ILE A 411 43.35 -26.08 -30.77
C ILE A 411 42.43 -26.83 -31.76
N PRO A 412 42.72 -26.82 -33.08
CA PRO A 412 41.90 -27.56 -34.04
C PRO A 412 41.86 -29.06 -33.72
N PRO A 413 40.80 -29.79 -34.10
CA PRO A 413 40.80 -31.24 -34.07
C PRO A 413 42.02 -31.83 -34.78
N ILE A 414 42.52 -32.97 -34.31
CA ILE A 414 43.69 -33.63 -34.92
C ILE A 414 43.30 -34.10 -36.32
N PRO A 415 44.00 -33.68 -37.40
CA PRO A 415 43.70 -34.13 -38.74
C PRO A 415 43.99 -35.63 -38.84
N ILE A 416 43.17 -36.35 -39.61
CA ILE A 416 43.43 -37.75 -39.96
C ILE A 416 44.70 -37.81 -40.82
N ALA A 417 45.48 -38.90 -40.71
CA ALA A 417 46.66 -39.11 -41.54
C ALA A 417 46.30 -38.97 -43.04
N PRO A 418 47.10 -38.24 -43.84
CA PRO A 418 46.79 -38.05 -45.25
C PRO A 418 47.00 -39.34 -46.04
N ILE A 419 46.22 -39.51 -47.11
CA ILE A 419 46.19 -40.70 -47.95
C ILE A 419 46.78 -40.36 -49.31
N ILE A 420 47.56 -41.28 -49.86
CA ILE A 420 48.23 -41.11 -51.15
C ILE A 420 47.70 -42.15 -52.12
N TYR A 421 47.20 -41.69 -53.26
CA TYR A 421 46.72 -42.55 -54.35
C TYR A 421 47.08 -41.92 -55.69
N ASN A 422 47.69 -42.68 -56.61
CA ASN A 422 48.11 -42.20 -57.93
C ASN A 422 48.88 -40.86 -57.90
N ASN A 423 49.91 -40.76 -57.05
CA ASN A 423 50.74 -39.55 -56.86
C ASN A 423 49.97 -38.31 -56.37
N LEU A 424 48.74 -38.49 -55.86
CA LEU A 424 47.92 -37.42 -55.31
C LEU A 424 47.81 -37.59 -53.79
N LEU A 425 48.24 -36.59 -53.04
CA LEU A 425 48.09 -36.52 -51.59
C LEU A 425 46.73 -35.88 -51.24
N THR A 426 45.84 -36.64 -50.63
CA THR A 426 44.54 -36.16 -50.16
C THR A 426 44.46 -36.19 -48.63
N TRP A 427 43.71 -35.25 -48.05
CA TRP A 427 43.41 -35.24 -46.63
C TRP A 427 41.97 -34.81 -46.42
N TYR A 428 41.38 -35.16 -45.28
CA TYR A 428 40.03 -34.73 -44.94
C TYR A 428 40.05 -33.30 -44.42
N LYS A 429 39.03 -32.51 -44.80
CA LYS A 429 38.79 -31.20 -44.18
C LYS A 429 38.57 -31.40 -42.69
N VAL A 430 39.33 -30.63 -41.89
CA VAL A 430 39.24 -30.65 -40.42
C VAL A 430 38.03 -29.86 -39.98
N ASP A 431 37.29 -30.40 -39.02
CA ASP A 431 36.11 -29.79 -38.42
C ASP A 431 36.44 -28.50 -37.66
N ASP A 432 35.55 -27.51 -37.69
CA ASP A 432 35.72 -26.18 -37.12
C ASP A 432 35.07 -26.01 -35.73
N ILE A 433 34.74 -27.10 -35.03
CA ILE A 433 34.18 -27.09 -33.66
C ILE A 433 34.98 -26.26 -32.64
N ASN A 434 36.29 -26.07 -32.85
CA ASN A 434 37.16 -25.28 -31.97
C ASN A 434 37.53 -23.91 -32.59
N GLY A 435 36.93 -23.53 -33.71
CA GLY A 435 37.25 -22.33 -34.45
C GLY A 435 37.44 -22.58 -35.95
N PRO A 436 37.29 -21.54 -36.79
CA PRO A 436 37.49 -21.65 -38.23
C PRO A 436 38.94 -22.04 -38.54
N ILE A 437 39.11 -23.04 -39.42
CA ILE A 437 40.44 -23.41 -39.91
C ILE A 437 40.92 -22.35 -40.90
N ILE A 438 41.99 -21.65 -40.55
CA ILE A 438 42.51 -20.53 -41.35
C ILE A 438 43.47 -20.98 -42.46
N PHE A 439 44.26 -22.03 -42.23
CA PHE A 439 45.13 -22.65 -43.24
C PHE A 439 45.63 -24.04 -42.78
N TYR A 440 46.21 -24.77 -43.74
CA TYR A 440 46.90 -26.04 -43.56
C TYR A 440 48.37 -25.89 -43.94
N ILE A 441 49.24 -26.60 -43.22
CA ILE A 441 50.62 -26.86 -43.64
C ILE A 441 50.77 -28.34 -43.94
N VAL A 442 51.26 -28.67 -45.13
CA VAL A 442 51.65 -30.05 -45.49
C VAL A 442 53.16 -30.14 -45.41
N ASN A 443 53.64 -31.05 -44.57
CA ASN A 443 55.06 -31.35 -44.45
C ASN A 443 55.40 -32.67 -45.12
N MET A 444 56.41 -32.66 -45.99
CA MET A 444 57.05 -33.84 -46.56
C MET A 444 58.40 -34.04 -45.86
N ASN A 445 58.58 -35.14 -45.14
CA ASN A 445 59.78 -35.41 -44.34
C ASN A 445 60.17 -34.22 -43.42
N ASP A 446 59.17 -33.66 -42.74
CA ASP A 446 59.28 -32.46 -41.88
C ASP A 446 59.63 -31.14 -42.59
N ILE A 447 59.62 -31.09 -43.93
CA ILE A 447 59.79 -29.86 -44.72
C ILE A 447 58.43 -29.41 -45.27
N GLU A 448 58.09 -28.14 -45.08
CA GLU A 448 56.86 -27.54 -45.63
C GLU A 448 56.88 -27.54 -47.16
N ILE A 449 55.86 -28.15 -47.76
CA ILE A 449 55.66 -28.21 -49.22
C ILE A 449 54.36 -27.54 -49.67
N TYR A 450 53.44 -27.29 -48.74
CA TYR A 450 52.20 -26.57 -49.01
C TYR A 450 51.78 -25.77 -47.78
N ASN A 451 51.31 -24.56 -48.03
CA ASN A 451 50.74 -23.65 -47.05
C ASN A 451 49.59 -22.88 -47.69
N GLY A 452 48.37 -23.18 -47.25
CA GLY A 452 47.18 -22.58 -47.86
C GLY A 452 45.89 -23.19 -47.36
N SER A 453 44.80 -22.93 -48.09
CA SER A 453 43.47 -23.45 -47.77
C SER A 453 43.38 -24.97 -47.96
N TYR A 454 42.26 -25.56 -47.57
CA TYR A 454 41.94 -26.93 -47.93
C TYR A 454 41.95 -27.13 -49.45
N LEU A 455 42.55 -28.22 -49.95
CA LEU A 455 42.53 -28.60 -51.36
C LEU A 455 41.60 -29.79 -51.56
N GLU A 456 40.41 -29.56 -52.13
CA GLU A 456 39.43 -30.61 -52.37
C GLU A 456 39.93 -31.69 -53.34
N ASN A 457 40.73 -31.27 -54.33
CA ASN A 457 41.33 -32.16 -55.32
C ASN A 457 42.68 -32.75 -54.86
N GLY A 458 43.12 -32.53 -53.62
CA GLY A 458 44.43 -32.97 -53.14
C GLY A 458 45.62 -32.18 -53.71
N LEU A 459 46.83 -32.60 -53.33
CA LEU A 459 48.11 -32.01 -53.72
C LEU A 459 48.88 -32.98 -54.63
N ASP A 460 49.18 -32.57 -55.86
CA ASP A 460 49.97 -33.36 -56.82
C ASP A 460 51.44 -33.46 -56.37
N LEU A 461 51.92 -34.68 -56.17
CA LEU A 461 53.27 -34.99 -55.66
C LEU A 461 54.35 -35.07 -56.75
N ASN A 462 53.99 -35.02 -58.04
CA ASN A 462 54.93 -35.17 -59.15
C ASN A 462 56.05 -34.11 -59.15
N ASN A 463 55.79 -32.92 -58.59
CA ASN A 463 56.75 -31.82 -58.49
C ASN A 463 57.60 -31.84 -57.20
N PHE A 464 57.31 -32.75 -56.26
CA PHE A 464 57.92 -32.75 -54.92
C PHE A 464 58.75 -34.01 -54.63
N THR A 465 58.49 -35.10 -55.35
CA THR A 465 59.05 -36.42 -55.03
C THR A 465 60.07 -36.88 -56.07
N ASN A 466 61.15 -37.51 -55.61
CA ASN A 466 62.15 -38.15 -56.45
C ASN A 466 61.94 -39.67 -56.44
N THR A 467 62.30 -40.31 -57.54
CA THR A 467 62.22 -41.77 -57.66
C THR A 467 63.14 -42.46 -56.65
N ASN A 468 62.69 -43.59 -56.08
CA ASN A 468 63.45 -44.43 -55.15
C ASN A 468 63.82 -43.80 -53.78
N ILE A 469 63.12 -42.75 -53.34
CA ILE A 469 63.23 -42.19 -51.99
C ILE A 469 61.90 -42.39 -51.24
N ASN A 470 61.97 -42.81 -49.98
CA ASN A 470 60.79 -42.92 -49.11
C ASN A 470 60.42 -41.55 -48.54
N TYR A 471 59.16 -41.18 -48.70
CA TYR A 471 58.57 -39.97 -48.14
C TYR A 471 57.46 -40.30 -47.16
N TYR A 472 57.28 -39.48 -46.12
CA TYR A 472 56.05 -39.44 -45.33
C TYR A 472 55.51 -38.03 -45.27
N PHE A 473 54.19 -37.93 -45.13
CA PHE A 473 53.48 -36.66 -45.13
C PHE A 473 52.74 -36.46 -43.81
N LYS A 474 52.73 -35.21 -43.32
CA LYS A 474 51.94 -34.80 -42.16
C LYS A 474 51.13 -33.57 -42.53
N ILE A 475 49.88 -33.54 -42.07
CA ILE A 475 49.00 -32.38 -42.19
C ILE A 475 48.98 -31.67 -40.85
N GLN A 476 49.22 -30.36 -40.86
CA GLN A 476 48.98 -29.49 -39.71
C GLN A 476 47.81 -28.57 -40.04
N ALA A 477 46.85 -28.47 -39.13
CA ALA A 477 45.71 -27.55 -39.25
C ALA A 477 45.83 -26.44 -38.20
N PHE A 478 45.38 -25.24 -38.55
CA PHE A 478 45.51 -24.05 -37.71
C PHE A 478 44.17 -23.33 -37.56
N THR A 479 43.75 -23.06 -36.32
CA THR A 479 42.64 -22.13 -36.00
C THR A 479 43.15 -20.71 -35.71
N SER A 480 44.42 -20.61 -35.31
CA SER A 480 45.19 -19.37 -35.24
C SER A 480 46.67 -19.70 -35.47
N HIS A 481 47.50 -18.69 -35.75
CA HIS A 481 48.93 -18.89 -36.00
C HIS A 481 49.68 -19.65 -34.88
N ASN A 482 49.18 -19.58 -33.64
CA ASN A 482 49.79 -20.22 -32.48
C ASN A 482 49.05 -21.50 -32.01
N LEU A 483 47.91 -21.83 -32.61
CA LEU A 483 47.10 -22.99 -32.23
C LEU A 483 47.00 -23.96 -33.40
N LYS A 484 47.72 -25.08 -33.27
CA LYS A 484 47.79 -26.11 -34.31
C LYS A 484 47.67 -27.51 -33.75
N SER A 485 47.15 -28.39 -34.58
CA SER A 485 47.17 -29.84 -34.40
C SER A 485 47.90 -30.48 -35.58
N SER A 486 48.39 -31.70 -35.42
CA SER A 486 49.16 -32.38 -36.47
C SER A 486 48.71 -33.83 -36.58
N SER A 487 48.53 -34.29 -37.81
CA SER A 487 48.19 -35.68 -38.09
C SER A 487 49.34 -36.61 -37.70
N SER A 488 49.01 -37.90 -37.54
CA SER A 488 50.02 -38.95 -37.68
C SER A 488 50.66 -38.89 -39.08
N PRO A 489 51.91 -39.36 -39.24
CA PRO A 489 52.51 -39.54 -40.56
C PRO A 489 51.64 -40.43 -41.45
N SER A 490 51.61 -40.15 -42.76
CA SER A 490 51.12 -41.10 -43.75
C SER A 490 51.94 -42.40 -43.74
N GLU A 491 51.44 -43.42 -44.42
CA GLU A 491 52.30 -44.54 -44.82
C GLU A 491 53.47 -44.04 -45.69
N LEU A 492 54.58 -44.79 -45.67
CA LEU A 492 55.77 -44.47 -46.46
C LEU A 492 55.43 -44.59 -47.95
N TYR A 493 55.61 -43.48 -48.66
CA TYR A 493 55.38 -43.37 -50.09
C TYR A 493 56.69 -43.48 -50.86
N LEU A 494 56.70 -44.34 -51.87
CA LEU A 494 57.84 -44.57 -52.76
C LEU A 494 57.37 -44.37 -54.21
N LEU A 495 57.95 -43.39 -54.89
CA LEU A 495 57.74 -43.21 -56.32
C LEU A 495 58.65 -44.19 -57.08
N THR A 496 58.09 -45.26 -57.65
CA THR A 496 58.81 -46.22 -58.50
C THR A 496 58.66 -45.83 -59.96
N THR A 497 59.76 -45.86 -60.72
CA THR A 497 59.72 -45.70 -62.19
C THR A 497 58.97 -46.87 -62.80
N GLU A 498 57.84 -46.61 -63.47
CA GLU A 498 57.22 -47.60 -64.35
C GLU A 498 58.18 -47.87 -65.53
N THR A 499 58.86 -49.02 -65.49
CA THR A 499 59.39 -49.64 -66.71
C THR A 499 58.21 -50.20 -67.49
N THR A 500 57.87 -49.54 -68.59
CA THR A 500 57.01 -50.09 -69.63
C THR A 500 57.70 -51.30 -70.26
N GLU A 501 57.36 -52.51 -69.81
CA GLU A 501 57.50 -53.71 -70.63
C GLU A 501 56.14 -54.01 -71.28
N THR A 502 56.06 -53.66 -72.56
CA THR A 502 55.06 -54.18 -73.49
C THR A 502 55.26 -55.67 -73.67
N THR A 503 54.30 -56.47 -73.20
CA THR A 503 54.04 -57.80 -73.75
C THR A 503 52.55 -57.99 -73.94
N GLU A 504 52.19 -58.13 -75.21
CA GLU A 504 50.89 -58.56 -75.71
C GLU A 504 50.42 -59.86 -75.04
N THR A 505 49.14 -59.95 -74.70
CA THR A 505 48.37 -61.17 -74.94
C THR A 505 46.87 -60.91 -74.92
N THR A 506 46.20 -61.72 -75.72
CA THR A 506 44.87 -61.66 -76.34
C THR A 506 43.70 -62.15 -75.48
N GLU A 507 42.49 -61.72 -75.89
CA GLU A 507 41.17 -62.36 -75.67
C GLU A 507 40.62 -62.34 -74.22
N THR A 508 39.34 -62.12 -73.91
CA THR A 508 38.08 -62.23 -74.66
C THR A 508 36.98 -61.42 -73.96
N THR A 509 35.95 -61.08 -74.72
CA THR A 509 34.65 -60.46 -74.39
C THR A 509 33.89 -61.05 -73.20
N GLU A 510 33.21 -60.20 -72.42
CA GLU A 510 31.75 -60.27 -72.30
C GLU A 510 31.13 -58.96 -71.76
N THR A 511 30.10 -58.53 -72.47
CA THR A 511 29.21 -57.38 -72.29
C THR A 511 28.24 -57.56 -71.11
N THR A 512 27.91 -56.47 -70.41
CA THR A 512 26.51 -56.17 -70.08
C THR A 512 26.32 -54.68 -69.82
N GLU A 513 25.34 -54.14 -70.55
CA GLU A 513 24.83 -52.77 -70.57
C GLU A 513 24.20 -52.40 -69.21
N THR A 514 24.20 -51.11 -68.83
CA THR A 514 22.94 -50.36 -68.74
C THR A 514 23.21 -48.85 -68.82
N THR A 515 22.69 -48.26 -69.88
CA THR A 515 22.49 -46.82 -70.14
C THR A 515 21.51 -46.18 -69.17
N THR A 516 21.69 -44.90 -68.86
CA THR A 516 20.59 -43.91 -69.02
C THR A 516 21.16 -42.50 -69.19
N GLU A 517 20.63 -41.83 -70.20
CA GLU A 517 21.02 -40.52 -70.71
C GLU A 517 20.61 -39.36 -69.78
N THR A 518 21.49 -38.37 -69.80
CA THR A 518 21.27 -36.93 -69.72
C THR A 518 19.96 -36.40 -70.29
N THR A 519 19.45 -35.30 -69.72
CA THR A 519 19.03 -34.14 -70.50
C THR A 519 19.14 -32.85 -69.68
N GLU A 520 19.64 -31.83 -70.37
CA GLU A 520 20.00 -30.48 -69.96
C GLU A 520 18.82 -29.65 -69.44
N THR A 521 19.11 -28.56 -68.73
CA THR A 521 18.57 -27.25 -69.14
C THR A 521 19.38 -26.10 -68.56
N THR A 522 19.40 -25.04 -69.35
CA THR A 522 20.34 -23.94 -69.46
C THR A 522 20.11 -22.77 -68.52
N GLU A 523 21.18 -21.99 -68.37
CA GLU A 523 21.32 -20.66 -67.78
C GLU A 523 20.17 -19.68 -68.04
N THR A 524 19.97 -18.75 -67.10
CA THR A 524 19.87 -17.31 -67.42
C THR A 524 20.28 -16.48 -66.20
N THR A 525 21.15 -15.51 -66.46
CA THR A 525 21.61 -14.46 -65.55
C THR A 525 20.66 -13.27 -65.62
N GLU A 526 20.26 -12.71 -64.48
CA GLU A 526 19.77 -11.32 -64.40
C GLU A 526 20.37 -10.61 -63.18
N THR A 527 21.12 -9.56 -63.51
CA THR A 527 21.61 -8.49 -62.64
C THR A 527 20.45 -7.65 -62.11
N THR A 528 20.43 -7.36 -60.80
CA THR A 528 19.63 -6.25 -60.23
C THR A 528 20.46 -5.37 -59.29
N LEU A 529 20.69 -4.14 -59.76
CA LEU A 529 21.10 -2.94 -59.01
C LEU A 529 19.90 -2.38 -58.22
N ILE A 530 20.07 -2.08 -56.92
CA ILE A 530 19.27 -1.10 -56.13
C ILE A 530 20.21 -0.56 -55.02
N GLU A 531 20.89 0.56 -55.23
CA GLU A 531 20.54 1.97 -54.89
C GLU A 531 20.84 2.41 -53.44
N PHE A 532 21.75 3.40 -53.38
CA PHE A 532 22.14 4.20 -52.23
C PHE A 532 20.96 5.03 -51.71
N TYR A 533 20.64 4.91 -50.42
CA TYR A 533 19.69 5.81 -49.76
C TYR A 533 20.34 7.18 -49.50
N SER A 534 19.88 8.16 -50.26
CA SER A 534 20.15 9.58 -50.07
C SER A 534 19.41 10.15 -48.86
N ASN A 535 20.13 10.98 -48.10
CA ASN A 535 19.60 11.97 -47.16
C ASN A 535 18.40 12.74 -47.72
N SER A 536 17.27 12.72 -47.00
CA SER A 536 16.28 13.80 -47.07
C SER A 536 15.96 14.29 -45.65
N VAL A 537 16.38 15.53 -45.40
CA VAL A 537 16.15 16.26 -44.16
C VAL A 537 14.67 16.65 -44.09
N ASN A 538 13.97 16.10 -43.09
CA ASN A 538 12.60 16.48 -42.74
C ASN A 538 12.54 17.95 -42.34
N LYS A 539 12.02 18.79 -43.25
CA LYS A 539 11.81 20.22 -43.04
C LYS A 539 10.35 20.52 -42.65
N TYR A 540 9.81 19.83 -41.65
CA TYR A 540 8.53 20.18 -41.01
C TYR A 540 8.50 19.62 -39.59
N ASN A 541 9.02 20.38 -38.60
CA ASN A 541 8.62 20.18 -37.19
C ASN A 541 9.01 21.29 -36.21
N TRP A 542 9.73 22.34 -36.65
CA TRP A 542 10.17 23.40 -35.75
C TRP A 542 9.04 24.34 -35.30
N THR A 543 8.05 24.59 -36.15
CA THR A 543 6.89 25.43 -35.81
C THR A 543 6.01 24.77 -34.74
N TYR A 544 5.88 23.45 -34.76
CA TYR A 544 5.07 22.71 -33.79
C TYR A 544 5.70 22.72 -32.39
N ILE A 545 7.01 22.56 -32.31
CA ILE A 545 7.77 22.61 -31.05
C ILE A 545 7.72 24.02 -30.44
N ILE A 546 7.83 25.07 -31.26
CA ILE A 546 7.74 26.47 -30.79
C ILE A 546 6.33 26.78 -30.26
N ILE A 547 5.28 26.33 -30.95
CA ILE A 547 3.89 26.55 -30.50
C ILE A 547 3.63 25.85 -29.16
N ILE A 548 4.08 24.61 -28.99
CA ILE A 548 3.94 23.88 -27.71
C ILE A 548 4.71 24.58 -26.59
N SER A 549 5.92 25.05 -26.86
CA SER A 549 6.72 25.78 -25.88
C SER A 549 6.06 27.10 -25.45
N CYS A 550 5.46 27.83 -26.39
CA CYS A 550 4.70 29.05 -26.07
C CYS A 550 3.44 28.77 -25.22
N ILE A 551 2.71 27.69 -25.49
CA ILE A 551 1.52 27.31 -24.72
C ILE A 551 1.90 26.96 -23.28
N VAL A 552 2.97 26.18 -23.09
CA VAL A 552 3.48 25.83 -21.76
C VAL A 552 3.92 27.08 -20.97
N PHE A 553 4.56 28.04 -21.64
CA PHE A 553 5.00 29.29 -21.00
C PHE A 553 3.82 30.16 -20.54
N VAL A 554 2.74 30.24 -21.33
CA VAL A 554 1.52 30.97 -20.94
C VAL A 554 0.83 30.32 -19.74
N ILE A 555 0.79 28.98 -19.67
CA ILE A 555 0.23 28.24 -18.54
C ILE A 555 1.04 28.52 -17.26
N ILE A 556 2.37 28.54 -17.34
CA ILE A 556 3.25 28.86 -16.21
C ILE A 556 3.01 30.29 -15.71
N ILE A 557 2.87 31.27 -16.60
CA ILE A 557 2.56 32.66 -16.21
C ILE A 557 1.19 32.73 -15.52
N PHE A 558 0.19 32.01 -16.03
CA PHE A 558 -1.15 32.00 -15.42
C PHE A 558 -1.13 31.39 -14.01
N LEU A 559 -0.35 30.33 -13.80
CA LEU A 559 -0.14 29.72 -12.48
C LEU A 559 0.59 30.67 -11.52
N ILE A 560 1.61 31.41 -11.98
CA ILE A 560 2.31 32.42 -11.17
C ILE A 560 1.36 33.56 -10.76
N ILE A 561 0.48 34.01 -11.66
CA ILE A 561 -0.51 35.05 -11.36
C ILE A 561 -1.54 34.55 -10.31
N ILE A 562 -1.98 33.29 -10.41
CA ILE A 562 -2.88 32.67 -9.43
C ILE A 562 -2.18 32.55 -8.07
N CYS A 563 -0.92 32.13 -8.03
CA CYS A 563 -0.14 32.04 -6.78
C CYS A 563 0.11 33.41 -6.14
N ASN A 564 0.30 34.47 -6.92
CA ASN A 564 0.51 35.82 -6.38
C ASN A 564 -0.78 36.47 -5.86
N LYS A 565 -1.97 36.00 -6.27
CA LYS A 565 -3.25 36.53 -5.78
C LYS A 565 -3.63 36.03 -4.37
N HIS A 566 -2.93 35.01 -3.84
CA HIS A 566 -3.21 34.40 -2.54
C HIS A 566 -2.24 34.78 -1.41
N LYS A 567 -1.32 35.73 -1.61
CA LYS A 567 -0.44 36.25 -0.53
C LYS A 567 -0.80 37.69 -0.17
N VAL A 568 -1.87 37.87 0.60
CA VAL A 568 -2.08 39.07 1.41
C VAL A 568 -2.53 38.66 2.82
N ASN A 569 -1.77 39.14 3.81
CA ASN A 569 -1.96 39.08 5.27
C ASN A 569 -1.51 37.81 6.03
N ILE A 570 -0.23 37.78 6.41
CA ILE A 570 0.23 37.11 7.63
C ILE A 570 1.02 38.11 8.47
N ILE A 571 0.48 38.47 9.63
CA ILE A 571 1.09 39.28 10.68
C ILE A 571 2.11 38.40 11.42
N ARG A 572 3.35 38.87 11.58
CA ARG A 572 4.42 38.17 12.32
C ARG A 572 4.25 38.36 13.84
N PRO A 573 4.39 37.31 14.67
CA PRO A 573 4.45 37.49 16.13
C PRO A 573 5.85 37.91 16.58
N VAL A 574 5.87 38.76 17.61
CA VAL A 574 7.06 39.29 18.30
C VAL A 574 7.65 38.21 19.21
N ALA A 575 8.96 37.97 19.11
CA ALA A 575 9.69 37.05 19.98
C ALA A 575 10.02 37.71 21.33
N TYR A 576 9.65 37.04 22.43
CA TYR A 576 10.13 37.36 23.78
C TYR A 576 11.49 36.72 24.02
N GLN A 577 12.48 37.52 24.41
CA GLN A 577 13.77 37.07 24.95
C GLN A 577 13.58 36.63 26.40
N HIS A 578 13.99 35.40 26.73
CA HIS A 578 14.27 34.98 28.10
C HIS A 578 15.78 34.80 28.25
N ASP A 579 16.38 35.67 29.07
CA ASP A 579 17.75 35.55 29.55
C ASP A 579 17.85 34.43 30.60
N ASN A 580 18.90 33.60 30.51
CA ASN A 580 19.32 32.71 31.59
C ASN A 580 20.78 33.04 31.96
N PRO A 581 21.12 33.12 33.25
CA PRO A 581 22.46 33.51 33.69
C PRO A 581 23.45 32.34 33.74
N ILE A 582 24.70 32.74 33.58
CA ILE A 582 25.94 31.98 33.46
C ILE A 582 26.39 31.40 34.82
N TYR A 583 26.87 30.16 34.83
CA TYR A 583 27.94 29.72 35.74
C TYR A 583 28.99 28.90 34.97
N GLN A 584 30.21 29.47 34.92
CA GLN A 584 31.53 28.84 34.75
C GLN A 584 31.96 28.25 36.12
N HIS A 585 32.93 27.36 36.34
CA HIS A 585 34.12 26.79 35.68
C HIS A 585 34.49 25.53 36.56
N ASP A 586 35.04 24.39 36.13
CA ASP A 586 36.46 24.08 35.84
C ASP A 586 36.61 22.57 35.49
N ASN A 587 37.21 22.19 34.34
CA ASN A 587 38.59 21.70 34.12
C ASN A 587 38.98 20.45 34.98
N ASN A 588 39.43 19.28 34.48
CA ASN A 588 40.40 18.95 33.40
C ASN A 588 40.45 17.38 33.20
N PRO A 589 41.34 16.72 32.40
CA PRO A 589 41.05 16.34 31.00
C PRO A 589 41.50 14.90 30.52
N ILE A 590 41.15 14.61 29.25
CA ILE A 590 41.83 13.78 28.21
C ILE A 590 41.97 12.24 28.36
N TYR A 591 41.33 11.50 27.43
CA TYR A 591 42.01 10.72 26.38
C TYR A 591 41.19 10.73 25.07
N GLN A 592 41.83 11.16 23.99
CA GLN A 592 41.34 11.14 22.60
C GLN A 592 41.48 9.73 21.99
N HIS A 593 40.59 9.39 21.06
CA HIS A 593 41.02 9.08 19.70
C HIS A 593 39.90 9.29 18.69
N ASP A 594 40.19 10.18 17.75
CA ASP A 594 39.40 10.59 16.59
C ASP A 594 39.34 9.51 15.50
N ASN A 595 38.25 9.43 14.74
CA ASN A 595 38.25 9.79 13.31
C ASN A 595 36.83 9.82 12.69
N ASN A 596 36.57 10.95 12.03
CA ASN A 596 35.36 11.48 11.38
C ASN A 596 35.09 10.82 10.00
N PRO A 597 33.94 11.02 9.28
CA PRO A 597 33.51 12.35 8.84
C PRO A 597 31.98 12.64 8.78
N ILE A 598 31.65 13.84 9.26
CA ILE A 598 30.81 14.90 8.67
C ILE A 598 30.07 14.56 7.36
N TYR A 599 28.73 14.62 7.40
CA TYR A 599 27.91 15.15 6.31
C TYR A 599 26.97 16.22 6.87
N HIS A 600 27.14 17.44 6.38
CA HIS A 600 26.16 18.51 6.45
C HIS A 600 25.08 18.22 5.40
N ASP A 601 23.81 18.25 5.80
CA ASP A 601 22.75 18.71 4.90
C ASP A 601 21.64 19.40 5.69
N ASN A 602 21.59 20.72 5.53
CA ASN A 602 20.48 21.56 5.92
C ASN A 602 19.37 21.39 4.87
N LYS A 603 18.25 20.76 5.22
CA LYS A 603 16.98 20.98 4.52
C LYS A 603 15.86 21.31 5.50
N ILE A 604 15.39 22.53 5.34
CA ILE A 604 14.25 23.16 5.99
C ILE A 604 12.98 22.43 5.51
N TYR A 605 12.22 21.87 6.44
CA TYR A 605 10.85 21.41 6.19
C TYR A 605 9.89 22.60 6.26
N SER A 606 9.32 22.98 5.13
CA SER A 606 8.08 23.76 5.07
C SER A 606 6.92 22.78 4.93
N GLY A 607 6.21 22.55 6.02
CA GLY A 607 4.95 21.81 6.00
C GLY A 607 3.84 22.66 5.39
N ASN A 608 3.19 22.11 4.36
CA ASN A 608 1.87 22.54 3.93
C ASN A 608 0.97 21.29 3.97
N GLU A 609 -0.02 21.34 4.86
CA GLU A 609 -1.17 20.45 4.92
C GLU A 609 -1.98 20.59 3.63
N LEU A 610 -2.41 19.45 3.07
CA LEU A 610 -3.56 19.37 2.17
C LEU A 610 -4.31 18.07 2.49
N ASP A 611 -5.44 18.24 3.16
CA ASP A 611 -6.49 17.24 3.34
C ASP A 611 -7.04 16.75 2.00
N ALA A 612 -7.09 15.44 1.82
CA ALA A 612 -7.98 14.79 0.87
C ALA A 612 -8.26 13.34 1.32
N CYS A 613 -9.22 13.19 2.23
CA CYS A 613 -9.81 11.90 2.60
C CYS A 613 -11.17 11.78 1.91
N ARG A 614 -11.27 10.94 0.86
CA ARG A 614 -12.50 10.19 0.52
C ARG A 614 -12.19 9.06 -0.47
N ILE A 615 -11.98 7.85 0.04
CA ILE A 615 -12.13 6.62 -0.77
C ILE A 615 -13.32 5.85 -0.21
N ILE A 616 -14.26 5.58 -1.11
CA ILE A 616 -15.45 4.77 -0.93
C ILE A 616 -14.99 3.31 -0.94
N ASN A 617 -15.21 2.58 0.16
CA ASN A 617 -15.14 1.12 0.15
C ASN A 617 -16.56 0.55 0.23
N ASN A 618 -17.05 0.06 -0.91
CA ASN A 618 -18.15 -0.88 -0.98
C ASN A 618 -17.65 -2.25 -0.52
N GLY A 619 -18.08 -2.68 0.67
CA GLY A 619 -17.88 -4.04 1.15
C GLY A 619 -19.02 -4.94 0.69
N LEU A 620 -18.74 -5.79 -0.31
CA LEU A 620 -19.57 -6.95 -0.66
C LEU A 620 -19.49 -7.96 0.49
N TYR A 621 -20.64 -8.21 1.10
CA TYR A 621 -20.89 -9.33 2.01
C TYR A 621 -20.78 -10.66 1.26
N ASN A 622 -20.00 -11.59 1.78
CA ASN A 622 -20.23 -13.02 1.55
C ASN A 622 -20.18 -13.77 2.88
N SER A 623 -21.31 -14.40 3.17
CA SER A 623 -21.62 -15.22 4.32
C SER A 623 -20.93 -16.60 4.25
N ILE A 624 -20.28 -17.03 5.33
CA ILE A 624 -20.12 -18.45 5.64
C ILE A 624 -20.48 -18.68 7.11
N ASN A 625 -21.61 -19.35 7.32
CA ASN A 625 -22.01 -19.99 8.57
C ASN A 625 -21.22 -21.28 8.79
N LYS A 626 -20.80 -21.55 10.03
CA LYS A 626 -21.07 -22.83 10.73
C LYS A 626 -20.71 -22.78 12.22
N ASN A 627 -21.79 -22.76 13.02
CA ASN A 627 -22.06 -23.55 14.23
C ASN A 627 -20.89 -24.15 15.03
N ASN A 628 -20.84 -23.80 16.32
CA ASN A 628 -21.04 -24.80 17.38
C ASN A 628 -21.64 -24.16 18.63
N SER A 629 -22.88 -24.56 18.90
CA SER A 629 -23.68 -24.27 20.10
C SER A 629 -23.24 -25.12 21.28
N ILE A 630 -23.10 -24.53 22.47
CA ILE A 630 -23.31 -25.25 23.74
C ILE A 630 -24.20 -24.38 24.64
N ASN A 631 -25.45 -24.83 24.78
CA ASN A 631 -26.42 -24.40 25.78
C ASN A 631 -25.92 -24.71 27.20
N LYS A 632 -26.15 -23.80 28.15
CA LYS A 632 -26.39 -24.17 29.56
C LYS A 632 -27.46 -23.27 30.18
N ASN A 633 -28.63 -23.89 30.40
CA ASN A 633 -29.70 -23.39 31.26
C ASN A 633 -29.31 -23.49 32.74
N ASN A 634 -29.83 -22.55 33.53
CA ASN A 634 -29.86 -22.52 34.99
C ASN A 634 -30.69 -23.67 35.59
N SER A 635 -30.23 -24.24 36.73
CA SER A 635 -31.00 -24.28 37.99
C SER A 635 -30.30 -25.07 39.12
N ILE A 636 -29.96 -24.36 40.21
CA ILE A 636 -30.30 -24.62 41.63
C ILE A 636 -30.18 -26.07 42.18
N ASN A 637 -29.22 -26.35 43.10
CA ASN A 637 -29.37 -26.35 44.58
C ASN A 637 -28.26 -27.16 45.32
N LYS A 638 -27.76 -26.58 46.42
CA LYS A 638 -27.37 -27.18 47.73
C LYS A 638 -26.56 -28.49 47.77
N ASN A 639 -25.31 -28.43 48.25
CA ASN A 639 -24.93 -28.69 49.66
C ASN A 639 -23.44 -29.08 49.83
N ASN A 640 -22.81 -28.40 50.79
CA ASN A 640 -21.89 -28.91 51.83
C ASN A 640 -20.61 -29.72 51.46
N SER A 641 -19.51 -29.00 51.64
CA SER A 641 -18.51 -29.22 52.72
C SER A 641 -17.22 -29.98 52.43
N LYS A 642 -16.16 -29.35 52.95
CA LYS A 642 -14.94 -29.88 53.56
C LYS A 642 -13.84 -30.42 52.64
N ASN A 643 -12.85 -29.54 52.47
CA ASN A 643 -11.41 -29.82 52.50
C ASN A 643 -11.05 -30.96 53.46
N LYS A 644 -10.16 -31.86 53.01
CA LYS A 644 -8.85 -32.05 53.65
C LYS A 644 -7.93 -32.99 52.86
N ASN A 645 -6.73 -32.45 52.64
CA ASN A 645 -5.42 -33.03 52.87
C ASN A 645 -4.84 -34.09 51.93
N ASN A 646 -3.61 -33.70 51.53
CA ASN A 646 -2.38 -34.50 51.52
C ASN A 646 -2.24 -35.56 50.42
N SER A 647 -1.06 -35.85 49.88
CA SER A 647 0.26 -35.21 49.76
C SER A 647 1.15 -36.33 49.18
N ILE A 648 2.37 -35.98 48.76
CA ILE A 648 3.55 -36.88 48.74
C ILE A 648 3.72 -37.75 47.47
N ASN A 649 4.54 -37.18 46.59
CA ASN A 649 5.89 -37.64 46.22
C ASN A 649 6.10 -38.85 45.28
N LYS A 650 6.97 -38.51 44.32
CA LYS A 650 8.24 -39.14 43.97
C LYS A 650 8.24 -40.24 42.89
N ASN A 651 8.91 -39.80 41.82
CA ASN A 651 10.15 -40.35 41.29
C ASN A 651 10.06 -41.46 40.24
N ASN A 652 10.78 -41.14 39.16
CA ASN A 652 11.72 -41.99 38.43
C ASN A 652 11.10 -43.17 37.66
N SER A 653 11.56 -43.54 36.48
CA SER A 653 12.62 -43.06 35.61
C SER A 653 12.62 -43.96 34.37
N LYS A 654 13.16 -43.43 33.28
CA LYS A 654 14.02 -44.14 32.31
C LYS A 654 13.42 -45.23 31.42
N ASN A 655 13.49 -44.89 30.13
CA ASN A 655 14.13 -45.63 29.04
C ASN A 655 13.70 -47.08 28.77
N LYS A 656 13.28 -47.37 27.54
CA LYS A 656 14.21 -47.83 26.49
C LYS A 656 13.51 -48.08 25.15
N ASN A 657 14.32 -47.88 24.12
CA ASN A 657 14.11 -48.09 22.69
C ASN A 657 13.72 -49.52 22.29
N ASN A 658 13.14 -49.59 21.08
CA ASN A 658 13.42 -50.50 19.94
C ASN A 658 12.09 -50.97 19.34
N SER A 659 11.66 -50.48 18.17
CA SER A 659 12.18 -50.69 16.80
C SER A 659 11.70 -51.99 16.15
N ILE A 660 11.34 -51.85 14.85
CA ILE A 660 11.39 -52.83 13.75
C ILE A 660 10.05 -53.44 13.24
N ASN A 661 9.67 -53.00 12.03
CA ASN A 661 9.15 -53.70 10.82
C ASN A 661 7.91 -54.63 10.92
N LYS A 662 7.06 -54.84 9.90
CA LYS A 662 7.16 -54.73 8.42
C LYS A 662 5.74 -54.86 7.81
N ASN A 663 5.47 -54.11 6.73
CA ASN A 663 4.82 -54.50 5.47
C ASN A 663 3.63 -55.50 5.44
N ASN A 664 2.51 -55.16 4.76
CA ASN A 664 2.33 -55.41 3.31
C ASN A 664 0.89 -55.14 2.78
N ASN A 665 0.84 -54.81 1.48
CA ASN A 665 -0.19 -55.10 0.45
C ASN A 665 -1.41 -54.18 0.21
N LYS A 666 -1.22 -53.26 -0.75
CA LYS A 666 -1.76 -53.18 -2.14
C LYS A 666 -3.24 -53.53 -2.49
N ASN A 667 -3.78 -52.60 -3.31
CA ASN A 667 -4.69 -52.72 -4.46
C ASN A 667 -6.19 -52.96 -4.19
N ASN A 668 -7.14 -52.60 -5.05
CA ASN A 668 -7.47 -51.49 -5.97
C ASN A 668 -8.84 -51.90 -6.60
N PHE A 669 -9.44 -51.04 -7.43
CA PHE A 669 -10.65 -51.23 -8.29
C PHE A 669 -11.99 -50.81 -7.63
N ASP A 670 -12.64 -49.73 -8.08
CA ASP A 670 -13.35 -49.46 -9.37
C ASP A 670 -14.74 -50.14 -9.36
N GLU A 671 -15.85 -49.65 -9.91
CA GLU A 671 -16.37 -48.39 -10.46
C GLU A 671 -17.85 -48.73 -10.85
N GLU A 672 -18.70 -47.72 -11.10
CA GLU A 672 -19.97 -47.79 -11.88
C GLU A 672 -21.19 -48.60 -11.33
N SER A 673 -22.46 -48.40 -11.71
CA SER A 673 -23.31 -47.31 -12.24
C SER A 673 -24.77 -47.84 -12.36
N TYR A 674 -25.75 -46.96 -12.62
CA TYR A 674 -27.20 -47.19 -12.95
C TYR A 674 -28.11 -47.75 -11.81
N GLY A 675 -29.38 -47.37 -11.63
CA GLY A 675 -30.32 -46.51 -12.35
C GLY A 675 -31.78 -46.99 -12.07
N PHE A 676 -32.71 -46.03 -11.98
CA PHE A 676 -34.18 -46.09 -12.19
C PHE A 676 -35.22 -46.49 -11.10
N ASN A 677 -36.15 -45.52 -10.89
CA ASN A 677 -37.62 -45.57 -10.69
C ASN A 677 -38.19 -46.24 -9.41
N ARG A 678 -39.31 -45.81 -8.78
CA ARG A 678 -40.45 -44.94 -9.12
C ARG A 678 -41.28 -44.69 -7.82
N ASP A 679 -41.92 -43.52 -7.67
CA ASP A 679 -43.32 -43.27 -7.23
C ASP A 679 -43.31 -42.29 -6.05
N SER A 680 -44.18 -41.30 -5.83
CA SER A 680 -45.34 -40.72 -6.54
C SER A 680 -45.84 -39.50 -5.69
N ASN A 681 -46.48 -38.52 -6.36
CA ASN A 681 -47.38 -37.46 -5.84
C ASN A 681 -46.74 -36.23 -5.16
N GLU A 682 -47.15 -34.98 -5.40
CA GLU A 682 -47.91 -34.29 -6.45
C GLU A 682 -47.76 -32.80 -6.09
N TYR A 683 -47.22 -31.99 -7.00
CA TYR A 683 -47.20 -30.51 -6.94
C TYR A 683 -47.73 -30.03 -8.28
N VAL A 684 -48.76 -29.17 -8.27
CA VAL A 684 -49.30 -28.45 -9.43
C VAL A 684 -49.32 -26.97 -9.01
N HIS A 685 -48.45 -26.12 -9.57
CA HIS A 685 -48.61 -25.31 -10.81
C HIS A 685 -49.79 -24.33 -10.72
N SER A 686 -49.69 -23.06 -11.05
CA SER A 686 -49.28 -22.43 -12.33
C SER A 686 -49.80 -20.98 -12.29
N ASP A 687 -49.42 -19.95 -13.05
CA ASP A 687 -48.47 -19.62 -14.14
C ASP A 687 -48.58 -18.06 -14.28
N SER A 688 -47.80 -17.26 -15.01
CA SER A 688 -47.17 -17.33 -16.34
C SER A 688 -46.28 -16.07 -16.50
N ILE A 689 -45.02 -16.13 -17.01
CA ILE A 689 -44.53 -16.13 -18.43
C ILE A 689 -44.75 -14.75 -19.10
N GLU A 690 -43.78 -14.03 -19.69
CA GLU A 690 -42.84 -14.40 -20.77
C GLU A 690 -41.68 -13.37 -20.94
N TYR A 691 -40.60 -13.83 -21.59
CA TYR A 691 -39.40 -13.09 -22.03
C TYR A 691 -39.64 -12.20 -23.27
N LEU A 692 -38.82 -11.16 -23.47
CA LEU A 692 -38.34 -10.73 -24.81
C LEU A 692 -37.13 -9.77 -24.73
N GLU A 693 -36.18 -10.00 -25.65
CA GLU A 693 -34.89 -9.32 -25.89
C GLU A 693 -35.01 -7.91 -26.51
N ILE A 694 -34.04 -7.01 -26.24
CA ILE A 694 -33.64 -5.86 -27.11
C ILE A 694 -32.15 -5.56 -26.79
N LEU A 695 -31.14 -5.93 -27.60
CA LEU A 695 -30.58 -5.36 -28.83
C LEU A 695 -30.00 -3.93 -28.77
N ASP A 696 -28.73 -3.84 -29.21
CA ASP A 696 -27.94 -2.66 -29.54
C ASP A 696 -28.66 -1.66 -30.45
N ASN A 697 -28.31 -0.36 -30.31
CA ASN A 697 -27.91 0.46 -31.46
C ASN A 697 -27.29 1.80 -31.04
N SER A 698 -26.06 2.00 -31.51
CA SER A 698 -25.43 3.28 -31.82
C SER A 698 -26.13 3.97 -32.99
N ASP A 699 -26.27 5.30 -32.97
CA ASP A 699 -25.67 6.21 -33.97
C ASP A 699 -26.20 7.66 -33.92
N LEU A 700 -25.22 8.58 -33.95
CA LEU A 700 -25.16 9.90 -34.62
C LEU A 700 -26.37 10.87 -34.61
N ASN A 701 -26.15 12.08 -34.09
CA ASN A 701 -25.73 13.21 -34.94
C ASN A 701 -25.38 14.51 -34.16
N THR A 702 -24.36 15.16 -34.70
CA THR A 702 -23.81 16.50 -34.44
C THR A 702 -24.77 17.63 -34.83
N PHE A 703 -24.63 18.84 -34.26
CA PHE A 703 -24.52 20.13 -34.97
C PHE A 703 -24.36 21.33 -34.01
N GLU A 704 -23.47 22.25 -34.39
CA GLU A 704 -23.00 23.47 -33.70
C GLU A 704 -24.07 24.56 -33.47
N PRO A 705 -23.82 25.55 -32.57
CA PRO A 705 -24.69 26.71 -32.42
C PRO A 705 -24.23 27.89 -33.30
N THR A 706 -25.06 28.29 -34.27
CA THR A 706 -24.96 29.61 -34.91
C THR A 706 -25.64 30.68 -34.08
N THR A 707 -24.90 31.76 -33.86
CA THR A 707 -25.29 33.03 -33.23
C THR A 707 -26.52 33.70 -33.84
N THR A 708 -27.39 34.31 -33.02
CA THR A 708 -27.80 35.73 -33.17
C THR A 708 -28.66 36.26 -31.99
N LYS A 709 -28.37 37.52 -31.63
CA LYS A 709 -28.94 38.37 -30.57
C LYS A 709 -30.46 38.58 -30.65
N ARG A 710 -31.15 38.67 -29.49
CA ARG A 710 -31.85 39.89 -29.00
C ARG A 710 -32.38 39.74 -27.55
N ARG A 711 -32.56 40.90 -26.91
CA ARG A 711 -32.73 41.25 -25.47
C ARG A 711 -34.00 40.67 -24.79
N GLY A 712 -33.91 40.39 -23.47
CA GLY A 712 -34.98 39.87 -22.57
C GLY A 712 -36.06 40.88 -22.14
N PRO A 713 -36.73 40.77 -20.95
CA PRO A 713 -36.66 39.77 -19.87
C PRO A 713 -38.01 39.08 -19.53
N ASP A 714 -37.97 37.92 -18.89
CA ASP A 714 -38.84 37.58 -17.73
C ASP A 714 -38.37 36.26 -17.12
N LEU A 715 -37.88 36.32 -15.88
CA LEU A 715 -37.30 35.21 -15.15
C LEU A 715 -37.97 35.19 -13.77
N ASN A 716 -39.21 34.72 -13.69
CA ASN A 716 -39.90 34.58 -12.40
C ASN A 716 -41.05 33.55 -12.35
N GLU A 717 -40.86 32.34 -12.86
CA GLU A 717 -41.86 31.26 -12.67
C GLU A 717 -41.34 29.92 -12.11
N ASN A 718 -40.03 29.67 -12.07
CA ASN A 718 -39.51 28.36 -11.64
C ASN A 718 -39.16 28.23 -10.15
N LEU A 719 -39.35 29.27 -9.33
CA LEU A 719 -39.15 29.20 -7.87
C LEU A 719 -40.44 28.88 -7.08
N LYS A 720 -41.63 28.92 -7.71
CA LYS A 720 -42.91 28.69 -7.03
C LYS A 720 -43.35 27.22 -6.95
N ASN A 721 -42.76 26.33 -7.75
CA ASN A 721 -43.20 24.92 -7.84
C ASN A 721 -42.31 23.94 -7.06
N ASN A 722 -41.36 24.44 -6.25
CA ASN A 722 -40.60 23.57 -5.36
C ASN A 722 -41.39 23.36 -4.05
N THR A 723 -41.96 22.17 -3.88
CA THR A 723 -42.74 21.76 -2.70
C THR A 723 -41.95 21.90 -1.40
N GLY A 724 -40.63 21.68 -1.45
CA GLY A 724 -39.72 21.95 -0.33
C GLY A 724 -39.72 23.43 0.09
N TYR A 725 -39.56 24.34 -0.88
CA TYR A 725 -39.53 25.79 -0.62
C TYR A 725 -40.88 26.33 -0.10
N GLN A 726 -42.00 25.82 -0.62
CA GLN A 726 -43.36 26.17 -0.17
C GLN A 726 -43.62 25.70 1.27
N ASN A 727 -43.15 24.51 1.65
CA ASN A 727 -43.30 23.98 3.00
C ASN A 727 -42.39 24.68 4.01
N THR A 728 -41.14 24.99 3.64
CA THR A 728 -40.23 25.81 4.46
C THR A 728 -40.78 27.23 4.62
N ALA A 729 -41.37 27.83 3.58
CA ALA A 729 -42.01 29.14 3.67
C ALA A 729 -43.27 29.12 4.56
N LYS A 730 -44.09 28.07 4.47
CA LYS A 730 -45.28 27.89 5.31
C LYS A 730 -44.94 27.66 6.79
N ARG A 731 -43.87 26.90 7.06
CA ARG A 731 -43.32 26.72 8.43
C ARG A 731 -42.68 27.99 8.97
N LYS A 732 -41.92 28.72 8.14
CA LYS A 732 -41.42 30.07 8.49
C LYS A 732 -42.55 31.06 8.76
N MET A 733 -43.68 30.95 8.06
CA MET A 733 -44.90 31.72 8.35
C MET A 733 -45.49 31.35 9.72
N ASN A 734 -45.67 30.06 10.02
CA ASN A 734 -46.15 29.61 11.33
C ASN A 734 -45.20 30.00 12.48
N LEU A 735 -43.89 29.94 12.26
CA LEU A 735 -42.89 30.41 13.22
C LEU A 735 -42.98 31.92 13.43
N MET A 736 -43.14 32.69 12.36
CA MET A 736 -43.26 34.14 12.46
C MET A 736 -44.58 34.57 13.11
N ASP A 737 -45.64 33.77 12.99
CA ASP A 737 -46.90 33.97 13.69
C ASP A 737 -46.83 33.49 15.17
N GLU A 738 -46.07 32.43 15.49
CA GLU A 738 -45.72 32.04 16.87
C GLU A 738 -44.83 33.12 17.55
N LEU A 739 -43.87 33.72 16.84
CA LEU A 739 -42.99 34.77 17.35
C LEU A 739 -43.72 36.12 17.53
N LYS A 740 -44.66 36.46 16.64
CA LYS A 740 -45.51 37.67 16.75
C LYS A 740 -46.39 37.68 18.01
N LEU A 741 -46.74 36.51 18.56
CA LEU A 741 -47.50 36.41 19.80
C LEU A 741 -46.71 36.82 21.07
N LYS A 742 -45.40 37.08 20.96
CA LYS A 742 -44.53 37.32 22.11
C LYS A 742 -43.53 38.48 22.02
N ILE A 743 -43.59 39.36 21.01
CA ILE A 743 -42.81 40.61 21.08
C ILE A 743 -43.56 41.59 22.00
N PRO A 744 -43.11 41.90 23.23
CA PRO A 744 -43.61 43.09 23.91
C PRO A 744 -43.22 44.28 23.04
N LYS A 745 -44.19 45.11 22.68
CA LYS A 745 -43.97 46.36 21.92
C LYS A 745 -42.78 47.11 22.55
N MET A 746 -41.63 47.09 21.89
CA MET A 746 -40.55 48.02 22.21
C MET A 746 -41.10 49.41 21.91
N TYR A 747 -41.44 50.16 22.95
CA TYR A 747 -41.74 51.58 22.81
C TYR A 747 -40.44 52.29 22.45
N PRO A 748 -40.42 53.13 21.38
CA PRO A 748 -39.28 54.00 21.15
C PRO A 748 -39.18 54.98 22.31
N ARG A 749 -38.06 54.93 23.04
CA ARG A 749 -37.75 55.93 24.06
C ARG A 749 -37.45 57.24 23.33
N ASN A 750 -38.37 58.19 23.46
CA ASN A 750 -38.20 59.54 22.94
C ASN A 750 -36.85 60.13 23.35
N MET A 751 -36.15 60.67 22.36
CA MET A 751 -35.21 61.77 22.56
C MET A 751 -35.92 62.86 23.36
N MET A 752 -35.34 63.21 24.50
CA MET A 752 -35.65 64.45 25.20
C MET A 752 -34.35 65.25 25.27
N THR A 753 -34.23 66.19 24.36
CA THR A 753 -33.30 67.33 24.42
C THR A 753 -34.15 68.61 24.42
N ASP A 754 -33.87 69.46 25.40
CA ASP A 754 -34.13 70.90 25.51
C ASP A 754 -35.58 71.40 25.73
N LEU A 755 -35.93 71.60 27.02
CA LEU A 755 -36.17 72.92 27.65
C LEU A 755 -36.34 72.79 29.17
#